data_AF-E6X1Z6-F1
#
_entry.id   AF-E6X1Z6-F1
#
_cell.length_a   1.000
_cell.length_b   1.000
_cell.length_c   1.000
_cell.angle_alpha   90.00
_cell.angle_beta   90.00
_cell.angle_gamma   90.00
#
_symmetry.space_group_name_H-M   'P 1'
#
loop_
_entity.id
_entity.type
_entity.pdbx_description
1 polymer ?
#
loop_
_entity_poly.entity_id
_entity_poly.type
_entity_poly.pdbx_seq_one_letter_code
_entity_poly.pdbx_strand_id
1 'polypeptide(L)'
;MEKIHKQLLKRFFVLGMLLLGSLAFPSTFDWETEGWSPDGALSQNYTNVDDSGVNVSITVTGDTDKLQDSTPKLDDGGGSLSNDNLEFYADYDDTTQKITVTIKFSTPVKLSNLRFRDIDYADDGTYEFNDKIIVTAQDIDGNTVTPNDVQLGDYVQSNAAGEYESDENQDHNGGPDNTGAMVTLGFTDVYVSELTFVYTDGDINTDNPTGQAIWFDNFDFEALDTDGDGVVDVKDIDDDNDGILDVNERTPVVAQTVSNTDTGTIPDDGYPDNCLDRTFNVSDGDVIDDITILVKIEHSWRGDLVVQLISPFGTVIDLIRDEGGNAQNLSTNFSDAATESIGDDSDDQDLDHPVYRKPDQPLSTFNGEDPKGTWTLHMCDDASQDEGTFNEADLNISTSNNRDSDNDGILDSVDLDSDNDGIPDNVEAQSTGDYTATSGTDDDGDGLDDAYDQNTSSAPGSIGLVSPDTDDDGIPDYLDSDSDNDGYSDCEEGRNNPECDPNPAVEKNGLPEWLQVGDGYDNVSAGITDPDPDDGGNIQDEVTGNHEAAYREFLCGKNRTTLTHMQWKIISFSCDTGANSISDLLGGDDGLGEYGTDWVMYEQSGSDNYEINGTTHPNTDKRKLNAGDTVVPGKGYWIIADLGGTGNEKNITINETLDDINPTSVEDASAVGISDGNFSKVHEYLLPKNEVSDPDTVDYKKYMAGNPFPYAFHLANLYFKHNADGMTYHPMGDINNDDYINKIVYKHDSNETGPVTGYEAIDPSTPGFGGSIEPMEGFFIKIEKNQSDNYVNHFAYPLTYSND
;
A
#
# COMPACT_ATOMS: atom_id res chain seq x y z
N MET A 1 -1.68 -45.20 -18.90
CA MET A 1 -1.75 -44.66 -20.28
C MET A 1 -2.84 -43.62 -20.40
N GLU A 2 -4.02 -43.80 -19.79
CA GLU A 2 -5.07 -42.75 -19.70
C GLU A 2 -4.65 -41.52 -18.88
N LYS A 3 -4.04 -41.68 -17.69
CA LYS A 3 -3.47 -40.55 -16.91
C LYS A 3 -2.46 -39.71 -17.72
N ILE A 4 -1.56 -40.38 -18.44
CA ILE A 4 -0.57 -39.74 -19.33
C ILE A 4 -1.25 -39.09 -20.55
N HIS A 5 -2.35 -39.65 -21.06
CA HIS A 5 -3.06 -39.11 -22.23
C HIS A 5 -3.90 -37.88 -21.87
N LYS A 6 -4.51 -37.81 -20.68
CA LYS A 6 -5.24 -36.62 -20.18
C LYS A 6 -4.28 -35.46 -19.86
N GLN A 7 -3.14 -35.73 -19.19
CA GLN A 7 -2.09 -34.72 -18.96
C GLN A 7 -1.48 -34.20 -20.28
N LEU A 8 -1.27 -35.07 -21.29
CA LEU A 8 -0.81 -34.64 -22.62
C LEU A 8 -1.88 -33.88 -23.42
N LEU A 9 -3.18 -34.15 -23.21
CA LEU A 9 -4.25 -33.42 -23.88
C LEU A 9 -4.44 -32.01 -23.29
N LYS A 10 -4.34 -31.85 -21.96
CA LYS A 10 -4.33 -30.52 -21.27
C LYS A 10 -3.14 -29.67 -21.74
N ARG A 11 -1.92 -30.23 -21.80
CA ARG A 11 -0.72 -29.52 -22.32
C ARG A 11 -0.79 -29.13 -23.81
N PHE A 12 -1.63 -29.80 -24.61
CA PHE A 12 -1.86 -29.43 -26.00
C PHE A 12 -2.97 -28.38 -26.19
N PHE A 13 -3.80 -28.14 -25.17
CA PHE A 13 -4.88 -27.15 -25.20
C PHE A 13 -4.38 -25.74 -24.83
N VAL A 14 -3.35 -25.65 -23.96
CA VAL A 14 -2.65 -24.40 -23.63
C VAL A 14 -2.02 -23.74 -24.88
N LEU A 15 -1.61 -24.52 -25.89
CA LEU A 15 -1.07 -23.98 -27.15
C LEU A 15 -2.13 -23.35 -28.09
N GLY A 16 -3.43 -23.46 -27.74
CA GLY A 16 -4.55 -22.92 -28.52
C GLY A 16 -5.10 -21.58 -28.02
N MET A 17 -4.62 -21.08 -26.87
CA MET A 17 -5.15 -19.88 -26.18
C MET A 17 -4.58 -18.54 -26.67
N LEU A 18 -3.68 -18.54 -27.65
CA LEU A 18 -3.02 -17.33 -28.17
C LEU A 18 -3.93 -16.33 -28.94
N LEU A 19 -5.26 -16.36 -28.80
CA LEU A 19 -6.17 -15.44 -29.53
C LEU A 19 -7.59 -15.27 -28.95
N LEU A 20 -7.86 -15.72 -27.72
CA LEU A 20 -9.12 -15.46 -27.00
C LEU A 20 -8.74 -15.23 -25.54
N GLY A 21 -9.22 -14.14 -24.95
CA GLY A 21 -8.95 -13.79 -23.54
C GLY A 21 -9.03 -15.01 -22.63
N SER A 22 -8.03 -15.12 -21.77
CA SER A 22 -7.92 -16.12 -20.72
C SER A 22 -9.26 -16.21 -19.98
N LEU A 23 -9.96 -17.33 -20.12
CA LEU A 23 -11.00 -17.68 -19.18
C LEU A 23 -10.32 -18.65 -18.22
N ALA A 24 -10.00 -18.17 -17.02
CA ALA A 24 -9.62 -19.04 -15.92
C ALA A 24 -10.73 -20.08 -15.73
N PHE A 25 -10.37 -21.37 -15.75
CA PHE A 25 -11.29 -22.43 -15.38
C PHE A 25 -11.09 -22.71 -13.90
N PRO A 26 -12.17 -22.95 -13.13
CA PRO A 26 -12.03 -23.31 -11.73
C PRO A 26 -11.17 -24.57 -11.58
N SER A 27 -10.37 -24.61 -10.53
CA SER A 27 -9.59 -25.78 -10.13
C SER A 27 -10.52 -26.82 -9.52
N THR A 28 -10.21 -28.11 -9.65
CA THR A 28 -11.05 -29.18 -9.12
C THR A 28 -10.32 -29.96 -8.03
N PHE A 29 -10.95 -30.09 -6.85
CA PHE A 29 -10.55 -31.10 -5.89
C PHE A 29 -11.07 -32.46 -6.36
N ASP A 30 -10.16 -33.32 -6.82
CA ASP A 30 -10.49 -34.61 -7.42
C ASP A 30 -10.02 -35.78 -6.57
N TRP A 31 -10.97 -36.48 -5.94
CA TRP A 31 -10.66 -37.64 -5.08
C TRP A 31 -9.89 -38.74 -5.84
N GLU A 32 -10.02 -38.88 -7.17
CA GLU A 32 -9.26 -39.89 -7.93
C GLU A 32 -7.76 -39.56 -8.04
N THR A 33 -7.46 -38.27 -7.93
CA THR A 33 -6.11 -37.73 -8.05
C THR A 33 -5.49 -37.60 -6.67
N GLU A 34 -6.22 -37.03 -5.71
CA GLU A 34 -5.77 -36.74 -4.35
C GLU A 34 -5.77 -37.98 -3.44
N GLY A 35 -6.80 -38.83 -3.53
CA GLY A 35 -6.95 -40.03 -2.71
C GLY A 35 -7.44 -39.76 -1.27
N TRP A 36 -7.74 -40.83 -0.53
CA TRP A 36 -7.91 -40.81 0.93
C TRP A 36 -7.28 -42.08 1.49
N SER A 37 -6.24 -41.96 2.32
CA SER A 37 -5.53 -43.14 2.84
C SER A 37 -4.80 -42.84 4.15
N PRO A 38 -4.84 -43.75 5.13
CA PRO A 38 -5.58 -45.01 5.11
C PRO A 38 -7.10 -44.83 5.26
N ASP A 39 -7.88 -45.85 4.88
CA ASP A 39 -9.31 -45.91 5.18
C ASP A 39 -9.54 -45.69 6.69
N GLY A 40 -10.47 -44.80 7.03
CA GLY A 40 -10.79 -44.41 8.41
C GLY A 40 -9.89 -43.32 8.98
N ALA A 41 -8.96 -42.77 8.18
CA ALA A 41 -8.24 -41.56 8.57
C ALA A 41 -9.22 -40.42 8.87
N LEU A 42 -8.93 -39.64 9.92
CA LEU A 42 -9.76 -38.52 10.35
C LEU A 42 -9.19 -37.16 9.93
N SER A 43 -8.04 -37.14 9.26
CA SER A 43 -7.44 -35.92 8.73
C SER A 43 -6.53 -36.24 7.55
N GLN A 44 -6.49 -35.35 6.56
CA GLN A 44 -5.59 -35.39 5.40
C GLN A 44 -5.21 -33.97 4.97
N ASN A 45 -4.00 -33.80 4.44
CA ASN A 45 -3.53 -32.55 3.87
C ASN A 45 -3.07 -32.79 2.42
N TYR A 46 -3.44 -31.87 1.53
CA TYR A 46 -3.14 -31.90 0.12
C TYR A 46 -2.42 -30.61 -0.26
N THR A 47 -1.34 -30.72 -1.03
CA THR A 47 -0.53 -29.57 -1.43
C THR A 47 -0.74 -29.25 -2.90
N ASN A 48 -0.92 -27.97 -3.21
CA ASN A 48 -1.07 -27.46 -4.58
C ASN A 48 -2.09 -28.24 -5.43
N VAL A 49 -3.34 -28.32 -4.95
CA VAL A 49 -4.40 -29.13 -5.58
C VAL A 49 -4.68 -28.64 -7.00
N ASP A 50 -4.71 -29.55 -7.99
CA ASP A 50 -4.85 -29.27 -9.43
C ASP A 50 -3.91 -28.17 -9.97
N ASP A 51 -2.68 -28.09 -9.43
CA ASP A 51 -1.69 -27.04 -9.75
C ASP A 51 -2.22 -25.61 -9.49
N SER A 52 -3.18 -25.44 -8.56
CA SER A 52 -3.84 -24.16 -8.28
C SER A 52 -3.03 -23.17 -7.44
N GLY A 53 -2.02 -23.63 -6.71
CA GLY A 53 -1.35 -22.90 -5.63
C GLY A 53 -2.02 -23.10 -4.26
N VAL A 54 -3.22 -23.67 -4.21
CA VAL A 54 -3.99 -23.83 -2.97
C VAL A 54 -3.70 -25.19 -2.32
N ASN A 55 -3.29 -25.15 -1.05
CA ASN A 55 -3.25 -26.32 -0.17
C ASN A 55 -4.62 -26.51 0.50
N VAL A 56 -5.02 -27.76 0.68
CA VAL A 56 -6.32 -28.12 1.28
C VAL A 56 -6.08 -29.06 2.46
N SER A 57 -6.61 -28.70 3.64
CA SER A 57 -6.64 -29.58 4.80
C SER A 57 -8.06 -30.01 5.11
N ILE A 58 -8.29 -31.31 5.32
CA ILE A 58 -9.59 -31.88 5.64
C ILE A 58 -9.50 -32.58 6.98
N THR A 59 -10.37 -32.25 7.94
CA THR A 59 -10.40 -32.85 9.28
C THR A 59 -11.82 -33.25 9.66
N VAL A 60 -11.95 -34.41 10.31
CA VAL A 60 -13.21 -35.03 10.73
C VAL A 60 -13.24 -35.15 12.26
N THR A 61 -14.26 -34.57 12.88
CA THR A 61 -14.45 -34.49 14.34
C THR A 61 -15.89 -34.80 14.74
N GLY A 62 -16.21 -34.71 16.04
CA GLY A 62 -17.53 -35.03 16.59
C GLY A 62 -17.58 -36.46 17.13
N ASP A 63 -18.70 -37.15 16.90
CA ASP A 63 -18.95 -38.53 17.32
C ASP A 63 -18.29 -39.54 16.35
N THR A 64 -16.97 -39.41 16.13
CA THR A 64 -16.23 -40.23 15.15
C THR A 64 -16.13 -41.71 15.54
N ASP A 65 -16.39 -42.06 16.81
CA ASP A 65 -16.53 -43.45 17.27
C ASP A 65 -17.77 -44.16 16.70
N LYS A 66 -18.69 -43.40 16.09
CA LYS A 66 -19.88 -43.92 15.40
C LYS A 66 -19.63 -44.28 13.95
N LEU A 67 -18.51 -43.85 13.37
CA LEU A 67 -18.11 -44.25 12.02
C LEU A 67 -17.87 -45.77 11.96
N GLN A 68 -18.49 -46.42 10.98
CA GLN A 68 -18.37 -47.86 10.75
C GLN A 68 -17.59 -48.14 9.45
N ASP A 69 -17.25 -49.42 9.23
CA ASP A 69 -16.66 -49.92 7.98
C ASP A 69 -15.42 -49.16 7.50
N SER A 70 -14.62 -48.66 8.46
CA SER A 70 -13.42 -47.86 8.21
C SER A 70 -13.70 -46.61 7.36
N THR A 71 -14.87 -45.99 7.52
CA THR A 71 -15.14 -44.66 6.96
C THR A 71 -14.51 -43.57 7.87
N PRO A 72 -14.03 -42.43 7.33
CA PRO A 72 -14.13 -42.01 5.94
C PRO A 72 -13.20 -42.80 5.01
N LYS A 73 -13.68 -43.11 3.80
CA LYS A 73 -12.89 -43.80 2.76
C LYS A 73 -13.43 -43.45 1.37
N LEU A 74 -12.61 -43.70 0.35
CA LEU A 74 -13.09 -43.61 -1.02
C LEU A 74 -13.96 -44.82 -1.37
N ASP A 75 -15.15 -44.58 -1.92
CA ASP A 75 -16.04 -45.64 -2.42
C ASP A 75 -16.44 -45.38 -3.89
N ASP A 76 -16.40 -46.43 -4.70
CA ASP A 76 -16.77 -46.40 -6.13
C ASP A 76 -18.19 -46.93 -6.38
N GLY A 77 -18.95 -47.20 -5.31
CA GLY A 77 -20.30 -47.74 -5.39
C GLY A 77 -20.36 -49.09 -6.12
N GLY A 78 -19.29 -49.89 -6.05
CA GLY A 78 -19.18 -51.18 -6.75
C GLY A 78 -18.85 -51.06 -8.25
N GLY A 79 -18.17 -50.01 -8.66
CA GLY A 79 -17.65 -49.77 -10.02
C GLY A 79 -18.69 -49.24 -11.02
N SER A 80 -19.81 -48.68 -10.55
CA SER A 80 -20.86 -48.07 -11.37
C SER A 80 -20.76 -46.55 -11.42
N LEU A 81 -20.11 -45.94 -10.43
CA LEU A 81 -19.82 -44.52 -10.36
C LEU A 81 -18.41 -44.32 -10.89
N SER A 82 -18.26 -43.60 -11.99
CA SER A 82 -16.95 -43.36 -12.58
C SER A 82 -16.19 -42.19 -11.95
N ASN A 83 -16.43 -41.85 -10.68
CA ASN A 83 -15.77 -40.76 -9.97
C ASN A 83 -15.70 -41.07 -8.45
N ASP A 84 -14.49 -41.02 -7.91
CA ASP A 84 -14.17 -41.24 -6.49
C ASP A 84 -14.82 -40.15 -5.61
N ASN A 85 -15.40 -40.54 -4.49
CA ASN A 85 -16.13 -39.70 -3.53
C ASN A 85 -15.74 -40.15 -2.12
N LEU A 86 -15.88 -39.26 -1.13
CA LEU A 86 -15.61 -39.60 0.26
C LEU A 86 -16.89 -40.05 0.96
N GLU A 87 -16.96 -41.33 1.33
CA GLU A 87 -18.07 -41.94 2.05
C GLU A 87 -17.93 -41.74 3.56
N PHE A 88 -19.01 -41.35 4.23
CA PHE A 88 -19.16 -41.40 5.68
C PHE A 88 -20.32 -42.34 6.01
N TYR A 89 -20.08 -43.37 6.82
CA TYR A 89 -21.11 -44.29 7.27
C TYR A 89 -21.20 -44.30 8.79
N ALA A 90 -22.28 -43.76 9.33
CA ALA A 90 -22.45 -43.51 10.76
C ALA A 90 -23.57 -44.36 11.37
N ASP A 91 -23.28 -44.97 12.52
CA ASP A 91 -24.27 -45.69 13.33
C ASP A 91 -24.60 -44.89 14.60
N TYR A 92 -25.52 -43.93 14.46
CA TYR A 92 -25.97 -43.07 15.56
C TYR A 92 -26.95 -43.80 16.50
N ASP A 93 -26.74 -43.64 17.81
CA ASP A 93 -27.59 -44.20 18.86
C ASP A 93 -28.69 -43.23 19.31
N ASP A 94 -28.55 -41.93 19.03
CA ASP A 94 -29.54 -40.89 19.34
C ASP A 94 -29.45 -39.67 18.41
N THR A 95 -30.49 -38.83 18.44
CA THR A 95 -30.69 -37.68 17.53
C THR A 95 -29.79 -36.47 17.84
N THR A 96 -28.83 -36.57 18.77
CA THR A 96 -27.92 -35.47 19.12
C THR A 96 -26.50 -35.68 18.59
N GLN A 97 -26.23 -36.87 18.09
CA GLN A 97 -24.92 -37.26 17.58
C GLN A 97 -24.68 -36.71 16.18
N LYS A 98 -23.43 -36.38 15.90
CA LYS A 98 -23.05 -35.76 14.63
C LYS A 98 -21.58 -35.96 14.30
N ILE A 99 -21.28 -35.94 13.01
CA ILE A 99 -19.93 -35.84 12.49
C ILE A 99 -19.76 -34.44 11.91
N THR A 100 -18.64 -33.79 12.22
CA THR A 100 -18.28 -32.49 11.65
C THR A 100 -17.06 -32.66 10.77
N VAL A 101 -17.14 -32.20 9.53
CA VAL A 101 -16.03 -32.15 8.58
C VAL A 101 -15.69 -30.69 8.34
N THR A 102 -14.40 -30.37 8.51
CA THR A 102 -13.85 -29.03 8.28
C THR A 102 -12.80 -29.13 7.19
N ILE A 103 -12.94 -28.28 6.17
CA ILE A 103 -12.05 -28.15 5.02
C ILE A 103 -11.46 -26.74 5.07
N LYS A 104 -10.14 -26.63 5.18
CA LYS A 104 -9.40 -25.36 5.18
C LYS A 104 -8.63 -25.20 3.89
N PHE A 105 -8.59 -23.98 3.38
CA PHE A 105 -7.83 -23.58 2.21
C PHE A 105 -6.67 -22.68 2.65
N SER A 106 -5.49 -22.82 2.04
CA SER A 106 -4.35 -21.94 2.33
C SER A 106 -4.57 -20.51 1.87
N THR A 107 -5.43 -20.31 0.88
CA THR A 107 -5.83 -19.02 0.31
C THR A 107 -7.35 -19.01 0.24
N PRO A 108 -8.04 -17.87 0.45
CA PRO A 108 -9.49 -17.80 0.29
C PRO A 108 -9.94 -18.27 -1.11
N VAL A 109 -11.05 -19.01 -1.16
CA VAL A 109 -11.60 -19.54 -2.42
C VAL A 109 -13.10 -19.30 -2.55
N LYS A 110 -13.59 -19.08 -3.76
CA LYS A 110 -15.00 -19.33 -4.10
C LYS A 110 -15.19 -20.81 -4.35
N LEU A 111 -16.33 -21.35 -3.92
CA LEU A 111 -16.64 -22.78 -4.07
C LEU A 111 -17.83 -22.99 -4.98
N SER A 112 -17.75 -23.97 -5.87
CA SER A 112 -18.85 -24.38 -6.71
C SER A 112 -18.91 -25.90 -6.86
N ASN A 113 -20.06 -26.41 -7.32
CA ASN A 113 -20.29 -27.84 -7.51
C ASN A 113 -20.08 -28.71 -6.25
N LEU A 114 -20.15 -28.14 -5.03
CA LEU A 114 -20.12 -28.90 -3.78
C LEU A 114 -21.33 -29.83 -3.74
N ARG A 115 -21.14 -31.14 -3.89
CA ARG A 115 -22.25 -32.08 -3.98
C ARG A 115 -22.23 -33.13 -2.88
N PHE A 116 -23.39 -33.27 -2.25
CA PHE A 116 -23.69 -34.30 -1.25
C PHE A 116 -24.77 -35.23 -1.82
N ARG A 117 -24.64 -36.53 -1.54
CA ARG A 117 -25.56 -37.58 -2.02
C ARG A 117 -25.99 -38.48 -0.87
N ASP A 118 -27.13 -39.14 -1.08
CA ASP A 118 -27.77 -40.00 -0.08
C ASP A 118 -28.29 -39.17 1.10
N ILE A 119 -28.99 -38.08 0.79
CA ILE A 119 -29.78 -37.36 1.80
C ILE A 119 -31.21 -37.86 1.66
N ASP A 120 -31.55 -38.92 2.40
CA ASP A 120 -32.82 -39.60 2.25
C ASP A 120 -33.42 -40.08 3.60
N TYR A 121 -34.56 -40.77 3.53
CA TYR A 121 -35.33 -41.16 4.71
C TYR A 121 -36.01 -42.49 4.50
N ALA A 122 -35.91 -43.38 5.48
CA ALA A 122 -36.65 -44.63 5.50
C ALA A 122 -36.96 -45.10 6.92
N ASP A 123 -38.15 -45.68 7.11
CA ASP A 123 -38.53 -46.43 8.31
C ASP A 123 -39.15 -47.77 7.88
N ASP A 124 -38.38 -48.86 8.01
CA ASP A 124 -38.87 -50.22 7.73
C ASP A 124 -39.17 -51.03 9.01
N GLY A 125 -39.08 -50.39 10.18
CA GLY A 125 -39.23 -51.00 11.50
C GLY A 125 -38.03 -51.84 11.97
N THR A 126 -36.96 -51.92 11.17
CA THR A 126 -35.66 -52.52 11.51
C THR A 126 -34.53 -51.48 11.42
N TYR A 127 -34.60 -50.60 10.43
CA TYR A 127 -33.74 -49.44 10.23
C TYR A 127 -34.62 -48.21 10.07
N GLU A 128 -34.30 -47.15 10.81
CA GLU A 128 -34.97 -45.86 10.76
C GLU A 128 -33.87 -44.80 10.63
N PHE A 129 -33.80 -44.11 9.50
CA PHE A 129 -32.81 -43.06 9.26
C PHE A 129 -33.45 -41.83 8.64
N ASN A 130 -32.83 -40.68 8.89
CA ASN A 130 -33.26 -39.38 8.41
C ASN A 130 -32.04 -38.48 8.27
N ASP A 131 -31.55 -38.28 7.05
CA ASP A 131 -30.31 -37.55 6.86
C ASP A 131 -30.50 -36.04 6.95
N LYS A 132 -29.54 -35.39 7.62
CA LYS A 132 -29.41 -33.94 7.64
C LYS A 132 -27.96 -33.50 7.51
N ILE A 133 -27.76 -32.50 6.65
CA ILE A 133 -26.51 -31.75 6.56
C ILE A 133 -26.70 -30.29 6.93
N ILE A 134 -25.70 -29.74 7.61
CA ILE A 134 -25.59 -28.32 7.90
C ILE A 134 -24.28 -27.83 7.31
N VAL A 135 -24.33 -26.93 6.34
CA VAL A 135 -23.17 -26.42 5.59
C VAL A 135 -23.01 -24.93 5.84
N THR A 136 -21.84 -24.56 6.34
CA THR A 136 -21.44 -23.18 6.64
C THR A 136 -19.99 -22.98 6.22
N ALA A 137 -19.58 -21.74 5.98
CA ALA A 137 -18.18 -21.41 5.75
C ALA A 137 -17.77 -20.16 6.55
N GLN A 138 -16.47 -19.91 6.68
CA GLN A 138 -15.94 -18.65 7.17
C GLN A 138 -15.46 -17.81 5.98
N ASP A 139 -15.91 -16.57 5.87
CA ASP A 139 -15.37 -15.61 4.91
C ASP A 139 -13.99 -15.07 5.35
N ILE A 140 -13.41 -14.19 4.53
CA ILE A 140 -12.09 -13.59 4.78
C ILE A 140 -12.03 -12.77 6.08
N ASP A 141 -13.18 -12.23 6.52
CA ASP A 141 -13.31 -11.46 7.76
C ASP A 141 -13.54 -12.38 8.99
N GLY A 142 -13.59 -13.69 8.78
CA GLY A 142 -13.90 -14.69 9.82
C GLY A 142 -15.38 -14.76 10.20
N ASN A 143 -16.29 -14.15 9.42
CA ASN A 143 -17.72 -14.26 9.64
C ASN A 143 -18.26 -15.58 9.09
N THR A 144 -19.23 -16.17 9.79
CA THR A 144 -19.92 -17.36 9.30
C THR A 144 -20.92 -17.01 8.20
N VAL A 145 -20.72 -17.58 7.01
CA VAL A 145 -21.59 -17.45 5.84
C VAL A 145 -22.25 -18.79 5.48
N THR A 146 -23.34 -18.73 4.70
CA THR A 146 -24.09 -19.90 4.22
C THR A 146 -24.06 -19.95 2.68
N PRO A 147 -24.26 -21.12 2.05
CA PRO A 147 -24.26 -21.25 0.59
C PRO A 147 -25.23 -20.29 -0.10
N ASN A 148 -24.81 -19.72 -1.24
CA ASN A 148 -25.58 -18.74 -2.04
C ASN A 148 -26.04 -19.30 -3.39
N ASP A 149 -25.46 -20.39 -3.88
CA ASP A 149 -25.98 -21.20 -4.99
C ASP A 149 -26.42 -22.56 -4.48
N VAL A 150 -27.70 -22.91 -4.63
CA VAL A 150 -28.30 -24.12 -4.02
C VAL A 150 -29.25 -24.80 -4.98
N GLN A 151 -29.01 -26.08 -5.23
CA GLN A 151 -29.89 -26.95 -6.02
C GLN A 151 -30.21 -28.21 -5.22
N LEU A 152 -31.50 -28.41 -4.93
CA LEU A 152 -32.01 -29.54 -4.15
C LEU A 152 -32.65 -30.59 -5.07
N GLY A 153 -32.43 -31.86 -4.76
CA GLY A 153 -33.16 -32.98 -5.33
C GLY A 153 -34.61 -33.07 -4.82
N ASP A 154 -35.43 -33.85 -5.52
CA ASP A 154 -36.87 -34.00 -5.24
C ASP A 154 -37.22 -34.57 -3.84
N TYR A 155 -36.24 -35.15 -3.13
CA TYR A 155 -36.38 -35.76 -1.79
C TYR A 155 -35.65 -34.98 -0.70
N VAL A 156 -35.16 -33.77 -1.00
CA VAL A 156 -34.45 -32.94 -0.03
C VAL A 156 -35.20 -31.62 0.18
N GLN A 157 -35.34 -31.22 1.44
CA GLN A 157 -35.90 -29.94 1.85
C GLN A 157 -34.85 -29.06 2.54
N SER A 158 -35.12 -27.75 2.58
CA SER A 158 -34.31 -26.78 3.31
C SER A 158 -35.11 -26.20 4.47
N ASN A 159 -34.57 -26.35 5.68
CA ASN A 159 -35.19 -25.82 6.91
C ASN A 159 -34.73 -24.39 7.20
N ALA A 160 -33.49 -24.07 6.81
CA ALA A 160 -32.88 -22.77 6.86
C ALA A 160 -31.77 -22.69 5.80
N ALA A 161 -31.22 -21.49 5.57
CA ALA A 161 -30.03 -21.34 4.74
C ALA A 161 -28.87 -22.17 5.32
N GLY A 162 -28.26 -23.03 4.51
CA GLY A 162 -27.22 -23.96 4.94
C GLY A 162 -27.73 -25.23 5.64
N GLU A 163 -29.03 -25.37 5.96
CA GLU A 163 -29.59 -26.58 6.57
C GLU A 163 -30.47 -27.34 5.57
N TYR A 164 -30.03 -28.56 5.23
CA TYR A 164 -30.70 -29.43 4.26
C TYR A 164 -30.92 -30.82 4.84
N GLU A 165 -32.14 -31.33 4.76
CA GLU A 165 -32.50 -32.65 5.27
C GLU A 165 -33.47 -33.35 4.31
N SER A 166 -33.66 -34.64 4.52
CA SER A 166 -34.64 -35.42 3.75
C SER A 166 -36.08 -34.86 3.86
N ASP A 167 -36.87 -34.95 2.78
CA ASP A 167 -38.29 -34.58 2.78
C ASP A 167 -39.11 -35.66 3.52
N GLU A 168 -39.51 -35.33 4.75
CA GLU A 168 -40.32 -36.18 5.65
C GLU A 168 -41.63 -36.70 5.03
N ASN A 169 -42.10 -36.11 3.91
CA ASN A 169 -43.32 -36.54 3.23
C ASN A 169 -43.11 -37.66 2.21
N GLN A 170 -41.86 -38.09 1.99
CA GLN A 170 -41.50 -39.07 0.98
C GLN A 170 -40.54 -40.14 1.56
N ASP A 171 -41.11 -41.22 2.12
CA ASP A 171 -40.37 -42.45 2.44
C ASP A 171 -39.66 -42.96 1.17
N HIS A 172 -38.34 -42.85 1.19
CA HIS A 172 -37.47 -43.09 0.07
C HIS A 172 -36.09 -43.52 0.57
N ASN A 173 -35.83 -44.82 0.50
CA ASN A 173 -34.51 -45.43 0.63
C ASN A 173 -33.92 -45.62 -0.77
N GLY A 174 -33.23 -44.62 -1.31
CA GLY A 174 -32.60 -44.74 -2.59
C GLY A 174 -31.17 -44.27 -2.51
N GLY A 175 -30.26 -45.22 -2.70
CA GLY A 175 -28.82 -45.02 -2.60
C GLY A 175 -28.22 -43.91 -3.48
N PRO A 176 -26.89 -43.76 -3.45
CA PRO A 176 -26.15 -42.56 -3.87
C PRO A 176 -26.33 -42.13 -5.34
N ASP A 177 -26.81 -43.01 -6.20
CA ASP A 177 -27.09 -42.71 -7.61
C ASP A 177 -28.40 -41.92 -7.80
N ASN A 178 -29.21 -41.77 -6.75
CA ASN A 178 -30.51 -41.15 -6.86
C ASN A 178 -30.41 -39.63 -6.83
N THR A 179 -30.65 -38.99 -7.98
CA THR A 179 -30.62 -37.53 -8.11
C THR A 179 -31.66 -36.80 -7.24
N GLY A 180 -32.68 -37.50 -6.76
CA GLY A 180 -33.65 -36.92 -5.82
C GLY A 180 -33.10 -36.74 -4.41
N ALA A 181 -32.10 -37.53 -4.01
CA ALA A 181 -31.44 -37.50 -2.70
C ALA A 181 -30.09 -36.76 -2.76
N MET A 182 -29.98 -35.76 -3.63
CA MET A 182 -28.75 -34.99 -3.85
C MET A 182 -28.94 -33.52 -3.49
N VAL A 183 -27.89 -32.91 -3.00
CA VAL A 183 -27.78 -31.46 -2.82
C VAL A 183 -26.51 -30.98 -3.50
N THR A 184 -26.62 -29.96 -4.35
CA THR A 184 -25.46 -29.25 -4.93
C THR A 184 -25.46 -27.81 -4.45
N LEU A 185 -24.32 -27.35 -3.94
CA LEU A 185 -24.13 -26.06 -3.27
C LEU A 185 -22.96 -25.29 -3.89
N GLY A 186 -22.94 -23.97 -3.64
CA GLY A 186 -21.83 -23.09 -3.95
C GLY A 186 -21.77 -21.88 -3.00
N PHE A 187 -20.56 -21.36 -2.86
CA PHE A 187 -20.21 -20.06 -2.30
C PHE A 187 -19.59 -19.26 -3.46
N THR A 188 -20.41 -18.84 -4.41
CA THR A 188 -19.96 -18.24 -5.68
C THR A 188 -19.75 -16.73 -5.58
N ASP A 189 -20.50 -16.08 -4.69
CA ASP A 189 -20.45 -14.61 -4.52
C ASP A 189 -19.56 -14.19 -3.32
N VAL A 190 -18.85 -15.12 -2.69
CA VAL A 190 -18.04 -14.86 -1.49
C VAL A 190 -16.82 -15.78 -1.46
N TYR A 191 -15.65 -15.23 -1.13
CA TYR A 191 -14.45 -16.01 -0.85
C TYR A 191 -14.48 -16.54 0.58
N VAL A 192 -14.12 -17.81 0.75
CA VAL A 192 -14.13 -18.51 2.04
C VAL A 192 -12.77 -19.16 2.31
N SER A 193 -12.33 -19.09 3.57
CA SER A 193 -11.08 -19.70 4.04
C SER A 193 -11.30 -21.09 4.66
N GLU A 194 -12.51 -21.34 5.15
CA GLU A 194 -12.89 -22.59 5.80
C GLU A 194 -14.32 -22.98 5.42
N LEU A 195 -14.52 -24.19 4.91
CA LEU A 195 -15.82 -24.84 4.74
C LEU A 195 -16.04 -25.83 5.87
N THR A 196 -17.21 -25.80 6.49
CA THR A 196 -17.64 -26.80 7.47
C THR A 196 -18.96 -27.42 7.02
N PHE A 197 -19.03 -28.75 7.02
CA PHE A 197 -20.31 -29.45 6.98
C PHE A 197 -20.47 -30.39 8.17
N VAL A 198 -21.68 -30.43 8.70
CA VAL A 198 -22.08 -31.31 9.79
C VAL A 198 -23.07 -32.31 9.23
N TYR A 199 -22.78 -33.60 9.39
CA TYR A 199 -23.72 -34.68 9.12
C TYR A 199 -24.33 -35.18 10.43
N THR A 200 -25.66 -35.27 10.48
CA THR A 200 -26.44 -35.54 11.70
C THR A 200 -27.79 -36.15 11.34
N ASP A 201 -28.47 -36.69 12.33
CA ASP A 201 -29.88 -37.05 12.21
C ASP A 201 -30.75 -35.80 11.99
N GLY A 202 -31.77 -35.91 11.14
CA GLY A 202 -32.70 -34.84 10.82
C GLY A 202 -33.75 -34.59 11.90
N ASP A 203 -34.66 -33.66 11.65
CA ASP A 203 -35.51 -33.09 12.71
C ASP A 203 -36.65 -34.02 13.19
N ILE A 204 -36.81 -35.20 12.58
CA ILE A 204 -37.75 -36.25 13.01
C ILE A 204 -37.16 -36.98 14.22
N ASN A 205 -37.89 -36.99 15.34
CA ASN A 205 -37.43 -37.68 16.55
C ASN A 205 -37.61 -39.19 16.42
N THR A 206 -36.52 -39.89 16.10
CA THR A 206 -36.41 -41.35 16.10
C THR A 206 -35.78 -41.82 17.41
N ASP A 207 -36.18 -42.99 17.93
CA ASP A 207 -35.62 -43.51 19.20
C ASP A 207 -34.21 -44.13 18.98
N ASN A 208 -33.83 -44.40 17.72
CA ASN A 208 -32.53 -44.94 17.31
C ASN A 208 -32.30 -44.75 15.79
N PRO A 209 -31.66 -43.66 15.34
CA PRO A 209 -31.50 -43.30 13.93
C PRO A 209 -30.52 -44.18 13.12
N THR A 210 -29.97 -45.23 13.74
CA THR A 210 -28.98 -46.21 13.24
C THR A 210 -28.83 -46.36 11.71
N GLY A 211 -27.56 -46.33 11.27
CA GLY A 211 -27.13 -46.80 9.96
C GLY A 211 -27.46 -45.84 8.81
N GLN A 212 -26.83 -44.67 8.80
CA GLN A 212 -26.98 -43.64 7.77
C GLN A 212 -25.66 -43.42 7.03
N ALA A 213 -25.73 -43.16 5.72
CA ALA A 213 -24.56 -42.92 4.88
C ALA A 213 -24.69 -41.58 4.15
N ILE A 214 -23.56 -40.92 3.93
CA ILE A 214 -23.50 -39.75 3.05
C ILE A 214 -22.24 -39.81 2.22
N TRP A 215 -22.35 -39.36 0.97
CA TRP A 215 -21.21 -39.20 0.07
C TRP A 215 -20.96 -37.75 -0.25
N PHE A 216 -19.68 -37.36 -0.19
CA PHE A 216 -19.18 -36.05 -0.58
C PHE A 216 -18.35 -36.18 -1.87
N ASP A 217 -18.85 -35.57 -2.94
CA ASP A 217 -18.23 -35.61 -4.27
C ASP A 217 -17.02 -34.68 -4.39
N ASN A 218 -16.35 -34.74 -5.55
CA ASN A 218 -15.47 -33.68 -6.03
C ASN A 218 -16.17 -32.32 -6.00
N PHE A 219 -15.38 -31.26 -5.83
CA PHE A 219 -15.87 -29.88 -5.87
C PHE A 219 -14.87 -29.00 -6.62
N ASP A 220 -15.38 -27.88 -7.12
CA ASP A 220 -14.61 -26.90 -7.86
C ASP A 220 -14.36 -25.68 -6.99
N PHE A 221 -13.20 -25.06 -7.15
CA PHE A 221 -12.82 -23.87 -6.41
C PHE A 221 -12.04 -22.87 -7.28
N GLU A 222 -12.18 -21.60 -6.96
CA GLU A 222 -11.45 -20.48 -7.59
C GLU A 222 -10.75 -19.72 -6.48
N ALA A 223 -9.42 -19.65 -6.54
CA ALA A 223 -8.64 -18.85 -5.59
C ALA A 223 -8.95 -17.36 -5.75
N LEU A 224 -8.64 -16.58 -4.72
CA LEU A 224 -8.65 -15.12 -4.81
C LEU A 224 -7.71 -14.68 -5.94
N ASP A 225 -8.20 -13.68 -6.66
CA ASP A 225 -7.64 -13.02 -7.84
C ASP A 225 -8.14 -11.58 -7.67
N THR A 226 -7.32 -10.78 -7.02
CA THR A 226 -7.70 -9.47 -6.48
C THR A 226 -7.81 -8.44 -7.59
N ASP A 227 -6.82 -8.37 -8.47
CA ASP A 227 -6.83 -7.46 -9.60
C ASP A 227 -7.74 -7.95 -10.75
N GLY A 228 -8.02 -9.25 -10.87
CA GLY A 228 -8.87 -9.84 -11.89
C GLY A 228 -8.21 -10.05 -13.25
N ASP A 229 -6.87 -10.05 -13.33
CA ASP A 229 -6.13 -10.26 -14.58
C ASP A 229 -6.11 -11.74 -15.03
N GLY A 230 -6.46 -12.65 -14.10
CA GLY A 230 -6.55 -14.09 -14.32
C GLY A 230 -5.33 -14.89 -13.86
N VAL A 231 -4.33 -14.23 -13.27
CA VAL A 231 -3.40 -14.80 -12.29
C VAL A 231 -4.11 -14.77 -10.93
N VAL A 232 -3.69 -15.62 -9.99
CA VAL A 232 -4.36 -15.72 -8.68
C VAL A 232 -3.35 -15.30 -7.64
N ASP A 233 -3.76 -14.58 -6.59
CA ASP A 233 -2.86 -13.96 -5.59
C ASP A 233 -1.76 -14.91 -5.07
N VAL A 234 -2.10 -16.19 -4.92
CA VAL A 234 -1.12 -17.22 -4.49
C VAL A 234 0.02 -17.51 -5.48
N LYS A 235 -0.07 -16.96 -6.69
CA LYS A 235 0.90 -17.08 -7.80
C LYS A 235 1.27 -15.73 -8.40
N ASP A 236 0.47 -14.72 -8.14
CA ASP A 236 0.72 -13.35 -8.52
C ASP A 236 1.89 -12.81 -7.68
N ILE A 237 2.59 -11.82 -8.24
CA ILE A 237 3.69 -11.13 -7.57
C ILE A 237 3.40 -9.65 -7.33
N ASP A 238 2.24 -9.18 -7.78
CA ASP A 238 1.73 -7.80 -7.80
C ASP A 238 0.18 -7.89 -7.74
N ASP A 239 -0.38 -8.23 -6.58
CA ASP A 239 -1.78 -8.66 -6.40
C ASP A 239 -2.84 -7.58 -6.78
N ASP A 240 -2.48 -6.30 -6.89
CA ASP A 240 -3.34 -5.19 -7.34
C ASP A 240 -2.90 -4.53 -8.67
N ASN A 241 -1.78 -4.96 -9.24
CA ASN A 241 -1.28 -4.55 -10.56
C ASN A 241 -0.97 -3.06 -10.65
N ASP A 242 -0.51 -2.50 -9.54
CA ASP A 242 -0.04 -1.13 -9.45
C ASP A 242 1.43 -1.00 -9.91
N GLY A 243 2.12 -2.12 -10.14
CA GLY A 243 3.50 -2.21 -10.61
C GLY A 243 4.56 -2.21 -9.51
N ILE A 244 4.15 -2.03 -8.25
CA ILE A 244 4.93 -2.33 -7.06
C ILE A 244 4.74 -3.82 -6.77
N LEU A 245 5.81 -4.49 -6.31
CA LEU A 245 5.69 -5.92 -6.01
C LEU A 245 5.22 -6.10 -4.57
N ASP A 246 4.42 -7.13 -4.34
CA ASP A 246 4.03 -7.64 -3.02
C ASP A 246 5.19 -7.66 -2.00
N VAL A 247 6.38 -8.06 -2.48
CA VAL A 247 7.58 -8.19 -1.65
C VAL A 247 8.17 -6.85 -1.22
N ASN A 248 7.83 -5.77 -1.92
CA ASN A 248 8.24 -4.39 -1.62
C ASN A 248 7.21 -3.68 -0.72
N GLU A 249 5.95 -4.11 -0.73
CA GLU A 249 4.86 -3.53 0.08
C GLU A 249 4.77 -4.15 1.46
N ARG A 250 5.17 -5.42 1.61
CA ARG A 250 5.26 -6.07 2.91
C ARG A 250 6.36 -5.45 3.77
N THR A 251 6.19 -5.42 5.11
CA THR A 251 7.30 -4.94 5.94
C THR A 251 8.48 -5.91 5.92
N PRO A 252 9.71 -5.43 6.19
CA PRO A 252 10.91 -6.25 6.11
C PRO A 252 10.80 -7.52 6.96
N VAL A 253 11.20 -8.65 6.36
CA VAL A 253 11.19 -9.97 6.99
C VAL A 253 11.71 -9.95 8.44
N VAL A 254 10.84 -10.26 9.38
CA VAL A 254 11.14 -10.39 10.80
C VAL A 254 11.37 -11.86 11.12
N ALA A 255 12.55 -12.20 11.66
CA ALA A 255 12.83 -13.55 12.13
C ALA A 255 12.51 -13.68 13.63
N GLN A 256 11.59 -14.59 13.96
CA GLN A 256 11.30 -15.03 15.32
C GLN A 256 11.92 -16.41 15.57
N THR A 257 12.61 -16.57 16.71
CA THR A 257 13.06 -17.89 17.20
C THR A 257 12.25 -18.30 18.42
N VAL A 258 11.65 -19.49 18.37
CA VAL A 258 10.99 -20.14 19.51
C VAL A 258 11.71 -21.42 19.86
N SER A 259 12.22 -21.49 21.10
CA SER A 259 13.00 -22.64 21.58
C SER A 259 12.18 -23.55 22.48
N ASN A 260 12.41 -24.86 22.37
CA ASN A 260 11.97 -25.87 23.32
C ASN A 260 13.19 -26.63 23.86
N THR A 261 13.39 -26.55 25.17
CA THR A 261 14.51 -27.21 25.89
C THR A 261 14.02 -28.22 26.93
N ASP A 262 12.73 -28.59 26.89
CA ASP A 262 12.16 -29.56 27.82
C ASP A 262 12.58 -30.97 27.42
N THR A 263 13.69 -31.46 27.95
CA THR A 263 14.23 -32.78 27.61
C THR A 263 13.21 -33.91 27.81
N GLY A 264 13.28 -34.99 27.04
CA GLY A 264 12.37 -36.13 27.22
C GLY A 264 12.82 -37.40 26.52
N THR A 265 12.35 -38.55 27.03
CA THR A 265 12.60 -39.85 26.41
C THR A 265 11.68 -40.05 25.22
N ILE A 266 12.24 -40.42 24.08
CA ILE A 266 11.50 -40.91 22.91
C ILE A 266 11.34 -42.42 23.12
N PRO A 267 10.11 -42.94 23.27
CA PRO A 267 9.89 -44.35 23.56
C PRO A 267 10.30 -45.29 22.42
N ASP A 268 10.99 -46.38 22.77
CA ASP A 268 11.31 -47.53 21.91
C ASP A 268 10.04 -48.15 21.28
N ASP A 269 10.07 -48.49 19.99
CA ASP A 269 8.95 -49.05 19.22
C ASP A 269 7.64 -48.25 19.43
N GLY A 270 7.78 -46.92 19.39
CA GLY A 270 6.75 -45.95 19.72
C GLY A 270 5.84 -45.58 18.55
N TYR A 271 6.30 -45.71 17.30
CA TYR A 271 5.49 -45.33 16.14
C TYR A 271 4.28 -46.28 15.91
N PRO A 272 3.08 -45.77 15.56
CA PRO A 272 2.68 -44.36 15.48
C PRO A 272 2.06 -43.81 16.77
N ASP A 273 1.75 -44.67 17.75
CA ASP A 273 0.79 -44.34 18.83
C ASP A 273 1.43 -43.84 20.14
N ASN A 274 2.75 -43.99 20.31
CA ASN A 274 3.48 -43.75 21.55
C ASN A 274 4.77 -42.95 21.30
N CYS A 275 4.58 -41.72 20.82
CA CYS A 275 5.65 -40.79 20.46
C CYS A 275 5.79 -39.65 21.49
N LEU A 276 6.85 -38.86 21.34
CA LEU A 276 7.12 -37.68 22.17
C LEU A 276 6.81 -36.39 21.40
N ASP A 277 5.85 -35.63 21.90
CA ASP A 277 5.53 -34.31 21.35
C ASP A 277 6.25 -33.19 22.10
N ARG A 278 6.71 -32.19 21.34
CA ARG A 278 7.18 -30.91 21.87
C ARG A 278 6.51 -29.77 21.15
N THR A 279 6.01 -28.82 21.91
CA THR A 279 5.25 -27.70 21.34
C THR A 279 6.03 -26.39 21.39
N PHE A 280 5.76 -25.55 20.40
CA PHE A 280 6.20 -24.16 20.33
C PHE A 280 4.95 -23.31 20.20
N ASN A 281 4.82 -22.28 21.05
CA ASN A 281 3.68 -21.37 21.00
C ASN A 281 4.14 -20.08 20.34
N VAL A 282 3.59 -19.78 19.18
CA VAL A 282 3.77 -18.51 18.47
C VAL A 282 2.54 -17.65 18.77
N SER A 283 2.76 -16.45 19.31
CA SER A 283 1.67 -15.57 19.75
C SER A 283 1.18 -14.61 18.66
N ASP A 284 2.08 -14.27 17.75
CA ASP A 284 1.89 -13.26 16.72
C ASP A 284 1.53 -13.98 15.43
N GLY A 285 0.65 -13.38 14.63
CA GLY A 285 0.24 -13.91 13.33
C GLY A 285 0.71 -12.96 12.25
N ASP A 286 1.21 -13.54 11.17
CA ASP A 286 1.83 -12.91 10.00
C ASP A 286 1.78 -13.93 8.84
N VAL A 287 2.52 -13.72 7.75
CA VAL A 287 2.69 -14.70 6.67
C VAL A 287 4.09 -15.32 6.75
N ILE A 288 4.18 -16.65 6.71
CA ILE A 288 5.48 -17.35 6.72
C ILE A 288 6.19 -17.20 5.36
N ASP A 289 7.42 -16.70 5.38
CA ASP A 289 8.33 -16.66 4.22
C ASP A 289 9.32 -17.82 4.20
N ASP A 290 9.85 -18.19 5.37
CA ASP A 290 10.84 -19.26 5.50
C ASP A 290 10.81 -19.87 6.90
N ILE A 291 11.09 -21.17 6.97
CA ILE A 291 11.23 -21.92 8.21
C ILE A 291 12.61 -22.57 8.22
N THR A 292 13.33 -22.41 9.34
CA THR A 292 14.47 -23.26 9.65
C THR A 292 14.35 -23.79 11.07
N ILE A 293 14.73 -25.05 11.30
CA ILE A 293 14.60 -25.67 12.62
C ILE A 293 15.87 -26.42 13.02
N LEU A 294 16.41 -26.10 14.20
CA LEU A 294 17.42 -26.91 14.86
C LEU A 294 16.74 -28.03 15.63
N VAL A 295 17.20 -29.27 15.49
CA VAL A 295 16.74 -30.41 16.30
C VAL A 295 17.94 -31.17 16.87
N LYS A 296 17.92 -31.43 18.18
CA LYS A 296 18.93 -32.19 18.92
C LYS A 296 18.33 -33.37 19.68
N ILE A 297 18.64 -34.59 19.23
CA ILE A 297 18.21 -35.87 19.80
C ILE A 297 19.44 -36.77 19.98
N GLU A 298 19.64 -37.30 21.19
CA GLU A 298 20.55 -38.44 21.40
C GLU A 298 19.83 -39.72 20.98
N HIS A 299 20.44 -40.50 20.10
CA HIS A 299 19.91 -41.80 19.64
C HIS A 299 21.04 -42.74 19.27
N SER A 300 20.88 -44.05 19.51
CA SER A 300 21.93 -45.00 19.13
C SER A 300 21.89 -45.30 17.62
N TRP A 301 20.70 -45.34 17.02
CA TRP A 301 20.49 -45.50 15.59
C TRP A 301 19.52 -44.44 15.04
N ARG A 302 20.05 -43.40 14.37
CA ARG A 302 19.25 -42.31 13.79
C ARG A 302 18.25 -42.83 12.75
N GLY A 303 18.57 -43.95 12.08
CA GLY A 303 17.70 -44.58 11.09
C GLY A 303 16.43 -45.22 11.61
N ASP A 304 16.18 -45.15 12.92
CA ASP A 304 14.93 -45.60 13.54
C ASP A 304 14.02 -44.41 13.90
N LEU A 305 14.47 -43.17 13.66
CA LEU A 305 13.72 -41.97 14.02
C LEU A 305 12.74 -41.56 12.91
N VAL A 306 11.52 -41.25 13.34
CA VAL A 306 10.54 -40.48 12.57
C VAL A 306 10.32 -39.15 13.29
N VAL A 307 10.73 -38.04 12.68
CA VAL A 307 10.58 -36.69 13.25
C VAL A 307 9.82 -35.80 12.29
N GLN A 308 8.67 -35.30 12.75
CA GLN A 308 7.76 -34.48 11.97
C GLN A 308 7.57 -33.11 12.61
N LEU A 309 7.51 -32.07 11.79
CA LEU A 309 7.06 -30.74 12.20
C LEU A 309 5.62 -30.54 11.73
N ILE A 310 4.77 -30.09 12.64
CA ILE A 310 3.33 -29.89 12.42
C ILE A 310 2.99 -28.42 12.70
N SER A 311 2.42 -27.73 11.71
CA SER A 311 1.98 -26.34 11.86
C SER A 311 0.64 -26.24 12.60
N PRO A 312 0.25 -25.04 13.09
CA PRO A 312 -1.08 -24.78 13.65
C PRO A 312 -2.21 -25.04 12.65
N PHE A 313 -1.92 -24.94 11.34
CA PHE A 313 -2.85 -25.27 10.26
C PHE A 313 -3.04 -26.78 10.06
N GLY A 314 -2.18 -27.61 10.65
CA GLY A 314 -2.23 -29.06 10.56
C GLY A 314 -1.32 -29.64 9.47
N THR A 315 -0.61 -28.81 8.72
CA THR A 315 0.39 -29.23 7.73
C THR A 315 1.48 -30.04 8.42
N VAL A 316 1.80 -31.22 7.90
CA VAL A 316 2.78 -32.15 8.49
C VAL A 316 3.91 -32.37 7.50
N ILE A 317 5.15 -32.14 7.95
CA ILE A 317 6.37 -32.30 7.16
C ILE A 317 7.32 -33.24 7.89
N ASP A 318 7.77 -34.29 7.20
CA ASP A 318 8.83 -35.17 7.68
C ASP A 318 10.18 -34.45 7.58
N LEU A 319 10.77 -34.13 8.73
CA LEU A 319 12.15 -33.62 8.78
C LEU A 319 13.14 -34.76 8.51
N ILE A 320 12.85 -35.93 9.06
CA ILE A 320 13.56 -37.19 8.84
C ILE A 320 12.59 -38.38 9.03
N ARG A 321 12.65 -39.37 8.14
CA ARG A 321 12.00 -40.68 8.29
C ARG A 321 12.95 -41.82 7.90
N ASP A 322 13.38 -42.58 8.89
CA ASP A 322 14.20 -43.79 8.74
C ASP A 322 15.60 -43.55 8.11
N GLU A 323 16.15 -42.34 8.25
CA GLU A 323 17.41 -41.95 7.59
C GLU A 323 18.67 -42.08 8.45
N GLY A 324 19.80 -42.33 7.80
CA GLY A 324 21.12 -42.43 8.46
C GLY A 324 21.46 -43.82 9.02
N GLY A 325 20.54 -44.79 8.97
CA GLY A 325 20.78 -46.18 9.32
C GLY A 325 21.40 -46.34 10.72
N ASN A 326 22.62 -46.89 10.79
CA ASN A 326 23.31 -47.16 12.06
C ASN A 326 24.09 -45.96 12.64
N ALA A 327 23.96 -44.77 12.04
CA ALA A 327 24.59 -43.56 12.52
C ALA A 327 23.96 -43.09 13.85
N GLN A 328 24.72 -42.43 14.69
CA GLN A 328 24.26 -41.96 16.01
C GLN A 328 23.78 -40.51 15.97
N ASN A 329 22.77 -40.23 16.80
CA ASN A 329 22.21 -38.92 17.12
C ASN A 329 21.63 -38.13 15.93
N LEU A 330 20.76 -37.19 16.25
CA LEU A 330 20.34 -36.11 15.35
C LEU A 330 20.76 -34.77 15.98
N SER A 331 21.61 -34.01 15.31
CA SER A 331 21.99 -32.63 15.64
C SER A 331 22.07 -31.85 14.34
N THR A 332 20.93 -31.34 13.89
CA THR A 332 20.79 -30.79 12.54
C THR A 332 19.97 -29.50 12.56
N ASN A 333 20.50 -28.47 11.89
CA ASN A 333 19.75 -27.32 11.40
C ASN A 333 19.15 -27.68 10.04
N PHE A 334 17.84 -27.89 10.02
CA PHE A 334 17.10 -28.13 8.80
C PHE A 334 16.80 -26.81 8.09
N SER A 335 17.10 -26.77 6.79
CA SER A 335 16.83 -25.63 5.92
C SER A 335 16.78 -26.10 4.46
N ASP A 336 15.83 -25.59 3.70
CA ASP A 336 15.72 -25.88 2.26
C ASP A 336 16.88 -25.31 1.44
N ALA A 337 17.58 -24.31 1.97
CA ALA A 337 18.78 -23.74 1.36
C ALA A 337 20.04 -24.60 1.58
N ALA A 338 19.99 -25.64 2.42
CA ALA A 338 21.15 -26.49 2.69
C ALA A 338 21.61 -27.25 1.43
N THR A 339 22.91 -27.56 1.36
CA THR A 339 23.49 -28.18 0.15
C THR A 339 23.38 -29.69 0.13
N GLU A 340 23.35 -30.33 1.30
CA GLU A 340 23.32 -31.78 1.49
C GLU A 340 21.98 -32.19 2.12
N SER A 341 21.41 -33.33 1.69
CA SER A 341 20.18 -33.89 2.26
C SER A 341 20.47 -34.72 3.52
N ILE A 342 19.53 -34.77 4.45
CA ILE A 342 19.60 -35.63 5.63
C ILE A 342 19.65 -37.13 5.25
N GLY A 343 18.96 -37.54 4.18
CA GLY A 343 18.98 -38.93 3.70
C GLY A 343 20.34 -39.40 3.17
N ASP A 344 21.22 -38.47 2.77
CA ASP A 344 22.60 -38.78 2.38
C ASP A 344 23.57 -38.76 3.56
N ASP A 345 23.13 -38.36 4.76
CA ASP A 345 23.98 -38.23 5.95
C ASP A 345 24.10 -39.56 6.71
N SER A 346 25.21 -40.26 6.47
CA SER A 346 25.56 -41.51 7.15
C SER A 346 26.52 -41.34 8.33
N ASP A 347 26.90 -40.12 8.68
CA ASP A 347 27.90 -39.87 9.73
C ASP A 347 27.23 -39.73 11.10
N ASP A 348 27.94 -40.12 12.16
CA ASP A 348 27.51 -39.85 13.54
C ASP A 348 27.52 -38.34 13.78
N GLN A 349 26.43 -37.81 14.35
CA GLN A 349 26.31 -36.38 14.63
C GLN A 349 26.67 -36.07 16.10
N ASP A 350 27.41 -34.98 16.29
CA ASP A 350 27.81 -34.47 17.61
C ASP A 350 26.83 -33.38 18.04
N LEU A 351 26.19 -33.55 19.20
CA LEU A 351 25.19 -32.60 19.72
C LEU A 351 25.75 -31.19 19.93
N ASP A 352 27.06 -31.06 20.18
CA ASP A 352 27.72 -29.77 20.37
C ASP A 352 28.07 -29.07 19.03
N HIS A 353 27.94 -29.78 17.90
CA HIS A 353 28.29 -29.28 16.57
C HIS A 353 27.20 -29.62 15.53
N PRO A 354 26.05 -28.92 15.56
CA PRO A 354 24.97 -29.16 14.61
C PRO A 354 25.42 -28.96 13.17
N VAL A 355 24.98 -29.86 12.28
CA VAL A 355 25.21 -29.76 10.83
C VAL A 355 24.02 -29.10 10.13
N TYR A 356 24.20 -28.64 8.89
CA TYR A 356 23.09 -28.12 8.06
C TYR A 356 22.67 -29.18 7.04
N ARG A 357 21.38 -29.48 6.97
CA ARG A 357 20.81 -30.47 6.03
C ARG A 357 19.48 -30.00 5.47
N LYS A 358 19.19 -30.44 4.25
CA LYS A 358 17.81 -30.41 3.72
C LYS A 358 17.01 -31.51 4.41
N PRO A 359 15.79 -31.22 4.87
CA PRO A 359 14.87 -32.23 5.38
C PRO A 359 14.42 -33.18 4.28
N ASP A 360 13.75 -34.28 4.66
CA ASP A 360 13.19 -35.25 3.70
C ASP A 360 12.04 -34.65 2.88
N GLN A 361 11.24 -33.80 3.50
CA GLN A 361 10.21 -32.98 2.85
C GLN A 361 10.51 -31.49 3.04
N PRO A 362 10.27 -30.64 2.01
CA PRO A 362 10.67 -29.23 2.03
C PRO A 362 9.90 -28.42 3.09
N LEU A 363 10.62 -27.59 3.84
CA LEU A 363 10.05 -26.66 4.82
C LEU A 363 9.25 -25.54 4.17
N SER A 364 9.54 -25.20 2.92
CA SER A 364 8.81 -24.21 2.12
C SER A 364 7.35 -24.56 1.88
N THR A 365 6.91 -25.76 2.28
CA THR A 365 5.49 -26.14 2.27
C THR A 365 4.68 -25.37 3.31
N PHE A 366 5.34 -24.81 4.34
CA PHE A 366 4.70 -23.93 5.32
C PHE A 366 4.59 -22.48 4.84
N ASN A 367 5.24 -22.10 3.72
CA ASN A 367 5.21 -20.72 3.23
C ASN A 367 3.78 -20.32 2.88
N GLY A 368 3.39 -19.10 3.25
CA GLY A 368 2.02 -18.61 3.10
C GLY A 368 1.07 -18.95 4.27
N GLU A 369 1.42 -19.86 5.18
CA GLU A 369 0.58 -20.12 6.36
C GLU A 369 0.73 -19.04 7.44
N ASP A 370 -0.33 -18.82 8.24
CA ASP A 370 -0.23 -18.04 9.48
C ASP A 370 0.55 -18.84 10.55
N PRO A 371 1.69 -18.35 11.08
CA PRO A 371 2.49 -19.06 12.06
C PRO A 371 1.85 -19.11 13.44
N LYS A 372 0.80 -18.32 13.69
CA LYS A 372 0.16 -18.17 15.00
C LYS A 372 -0.45 -19.47 15.49
N GLY A 373 -0.10 -19.84 16.71
CA GLY A 373 -0.68 -20.98 17.40
C GLY A 373 0.36 -21.99 17.86
N THR A 374 -0.07 -23.25 17.97
CA THR A 374 0.76 -24.32 18.53
C THR A 374 1.39 -25.12 17.41
N TRP A 375 2.70 -24.97 17.24
CA TRP A 375 3.50 -25.88 16.42
C TRP A 375 3.87 -27.11 17.24
N THR A 376 3.90 -28.28 16.61
CA THR A 376 4.27 -29.54 17.27
C THR A 376 5.42 -30.23 16.53
N LEU A 377 6.50 -30.50 17.25
CA LEU A 377 7.55 -31.43 16.85
C LEU A 377 7.19 -32.81 17.42
N HIS A 378 6.76 -33.70 16.52
CA HIS A 378 6.35 -35.07 16.83
C HIS A 378 7.53 -36.01 16.56
N MET A 379 7.95 -36.78 17.56
CA MET A 379 9.16 -37.61 17.48
C MET A 379 8.87 -39.04 17.92
N CYS A 380 9.15 -40.00 17.05
CA CYS A 380 8.99 -41.42 17.31
C CYS A 380 10.29 -42.18 17.04
N ASP A 381 10.45 -43.30 17.74
CA ASP A 381 11.31 -44.41 17.33
C ASP A 381 10.38 -45.49 16.76
N ASP A 382 10.61 -45.93 15.52
CA ASP A 382 9.78 -46.92 14.82
C ASP A 382 10.35 -48.34 14.86
N ALA A 383 11.50 -48.53 15.52
CA ALA A 383 12.17 -49.80 15.67
C ALA A 383 12.28 -50.20 17.15
N SER A 384 12.62 -51.48 17.37
CA SER A 384 12.85 -52.02 18.70
C SER A 384 14.35 -52.15 18.97
N GLN A 385 14.88 -51.62 20.07
CA GLN A 385 16.10 -52.02 20.83
C GLN A 385 16.73 -50.88 21.65
N ASP A 386 16.39 -49.64 21.38
CA ASP A 386 16.95 -48.46 22.01
C ASP A 386 15.89 -47.37 22.23
N GLU A 387 16.19 -46.44 23.13
CA GLU A 387 15.34 -45.28 23.39
C GLU A 387 16.13 -44.04 22.97
N GLY A 388 15.41 -43.03 22.50
CA GLY A 388 15.96 -41.71 22.25
C GLY A 388 15.85 -40.77 23.43
N THR A 389 16.64 -39.69 23.41
CA THR A 389 16.45 -38.54 24.29
C THR A 389 16.42 -37.26 23.48
N PHE A 390 15.25 -36.60 23.45
CA PHE A 390 15.13 -35.23 22.99
C PHE A 390 15.84 -34.28 23.96
N ASN A 391 16.63 -33.35 23.42
CA ASN A 391 17.39 -32.38 24.20
C ASN A 391 16.89 -30.95 23.98
N GLU A 392 16.81 -30.53 22.72
CA GLU A 392 16.54 -29.15 22.34
C GLU A 392 16.06 -29.06 20.90
N ALA A 393 15.20 -28.09 20.63
CA ALA A 393 14.92 -27.63 19.29
C ALA A 393 14.69 -26.11 19.29
N ASP A 394 15.13 -25.46 18.22
CA ASP A 394 14.92 -24.03 17.97
C ASP A 394 14.21 -23.88 16.62
N LEU A 395 12.93 -23.49 16.66
CA LEU A 395 12.14 -23.17 15.49
C LEU A 395 12.35 -21.70 15.15
N ASN A 396 12.92 -21.43 13.98
CA ASN A 396 13.08 -20.08 13.45
C ASN A 396 12.06 -19.89 12.33
N ILE A 397 11.22 -18.89 12.50
CA ILE A 397 10.17 -18.50 11.57
C ILE A 397 10.53 -17.11 11.07
N SER A 398 10.72 -17.00 9.77
CA SER A 398 10.82 -15.72 9.08
C SER A 398 9.43 -15.37 8.58
N THR A 399 8.92 -14.22 8.99
CA THR A 399 7.63 -13.70 8.57
C THR A 399 7.79 -12.34 7.90
N SER A 400 7.01 -12.11 6.86
CA SER A 400 6.61 -10.78 6.44
C SER A 400 5.25 -10.51 7.05
N ASN A 401 5.02 -9.32 7.63
CA ASN A 401 3.65 -8.92 7.91
C ASN A 401 3.03 -8.41 6.61
N ASN A 402 1.71 -8.50 6.52
CA ASN A 402 1.00 -7.72 5.55
C ASN A 402 0.95 -6.29 6.09
N ARG A 403 1.47 -5.34 5.31
CA ARG A 403 1.46 -3.93 5.66
C ARG A 403 0.08 -3.35 5.30
N ASP A 404 -0.34 -2.39 6.10
CA ASP A 404 -1.57 -1.60 5.96
C ASP A 404 -1.19 -0.21 6.48
N SER A 405 -0.72 0.64 5.57
CA SER A 405 -0.01 1.88 5.88
C SER A 405 -0.95 2.97 6.41
N ASP A 406 -2.14 3.08 5.84
CA ASP A 406 -3.17 4.02 6.27
C ASP A 406 -4.14 3.47 7.35
N ASN A 407 -4.13 2.17 7.61
CA ASN A 407 -5.01 1.46 8.56
C ASN A 407 -6.49 1.44 8.17
N ASP A 408 -6.82 1.40 6.88
CA ASP A 408 -8.20 1.28 6.40
C ASP A 408 -8.72 -0.18 6.38
N GLY A 409 -7.81 -1.15 6.53
CA GLY A 409 -8.08 -2.58 6.58
C GLY A 409 -7.92 -3.31 5.25
N ILE A 410 -7.51 -2.61 4.20
CA ILE A 410 -6.94 -3.14 2.97
C ILE A 410 -5.41 -3.21 3.19
N LEU A 411 -4.75 -4.20 2.61
CA LEU A 411 -3.31 -4.37 2.79
C LEU A 411 -2.63 -3.66 1.62
N ASP A 412 -1.47 -3.04 1.85
CA ASP A 412 -0.73 -2.30 0.81
C ASP A 412 -0.54 -3.12 -0.49
N SER A 413 -0.40 -4.46 -0.42
CA SER A 413 -0.27 -5.31 -1.61
C SER A 413 -1.56 -5.53 -2.40
N VAL A 414 -2.69 -5.02 -1.91
CA VAL A 414 -4.00 -5.09 -2.57
C VAL A 414 -4.70 -3.72 -2.56
N ASP A 415 -3.93 -2.67 -2.30
CA ASP A 415 -4.35 -1.30 -2.10
C ASP A 415 -3.76 -0.41 -3.20
N LEU A 416 -4.62 0.21 -4.01
CA LEU A 416 -4.17 1.06 -5.10
C LEU A 416 -3.74 2.48 -4.64
N ASP A 417 -3.89 2.83 -3.37
CA ASP A 417 -3.58 4.14 -2.75
C ASP A 417 -3.24 3.90 -1.26
N SER A 418 -2.07 3.31 -1.01
CA SER A 418 -1.64 2.73 0.28
C SER A 418 -1.56 3.73 1.44
N ASP A 419 -1.46 5.03 1.16
CA ASP A 419 -1.45 6.07 2.19
C ASP A 419 -2.70 6.97 2.18
N ASN A 420 -3.63 6.69 1.26
CA ASN A 420 -4.96 7.25 1.16
C ASN A 420 -4.97 8.78 0.99
N ASP A 421 -3.93 9.33 0.39
CA ASP A 421 -3.83 10.76 0.10
C ASP A 421 -4.56 11.16 -1.19
N GLY A 422 -5.04 10.17 -1.95
CA GLY A 422 -5.84 10.38 -3.14
C GLY A 422 -5.05 10.43 -4.44
N ILE A 423 -3.77 10.05 -4.39
CA ILE A 423 -2.93 9.73 -5.53
C ILE A 423 -2.71 8.22 -5.53
N PRO A 424 -2.91 7.53 -6.66
CA PRO A 424 -2.65 6.09 -6.67
C PRO A 424 -1.16 5.72 -6.69
N ASP A 425 -0.82 4.62 -6.02
CA ASP A 425 0.54 4.14 -5.81
C ASP A 425 1.34 3.97 -7.10
N ASN A 426 0.74 3.42 -8.16
CA ASN A 426 1.33 3.30 -9.50
C ASN A 426 1.87 4.63 -10.06
N VAL A 427 1.19 5.74 -9.76
CA VAL A 427 1.58 7.09 -10.19
C VAL A 427 2.77 7.58 -9.37
N GLU A 428 2.76 7.31 -8.07
CA GLU A 428 3.74 7.79 -7.10
C GLU A 428 5.03 6.98 -7.13
N ALA A 429 4.94 5.68 -7.41
CA ALA A 429 6.05 4.76 -7.65
C ALA A 429 6.88 5.13 -8.89
N GLN A 430 6.46 6.15 -9.65
CA GLN A 430 7.14 6.60 -10.85
C GLN A 430 7.53 8.07 -10.78
N SER A 431 8.71 8.39 -11.30
CA SER A 431 8.99 9.79 -11.60
C SER A 431 8.13 10.19 -12.79
N THR A 432 7.48 11.34 -12.68
CA THR A 432 6.79 12.02 -13.78
C THR A 432 7.39 11.79 -15.16
N GLY A 433 8.70 12.05 -15.30
CA GLY A 433 9.31 12.24 -16.63
C GLY A 433 9.42 10.94 -17.39
N ASP A 434 9.31 9.85 -16.64
CA ASP A 434 9.47 8.47 -17.06
C ASP A 434 8.18 7.65 -16.81
N TYR A 435 7.06 8.31 -16.43
CA TYR A 435 5.79 7.65 -16.19
C TYR A 435 5.38 6.81 -17.40
N THR A 436 5.09 5.55 -17.13
CA THR A 436 4.64 4.56 -18.09
C THR A 436 3.36 3.98 -17.53
N ALA A 437 2.26 4.07 -18.29
CA ALA A 437 1.02 3.38 -17.93
C ALA A 437 1.13 1.89 -18.26
N THR A 438 0.29 1.08 -17.62
CA THR A 438 0.17 -0.36 -17.88
C THR A 438 -0.10 -0.66 -19.34
N SER A 439 0.44 -1.79 -19.80
CA SER A 439 0.27 -2.26 -21.17
C SER A 439 -0.99 -3.11 -21.36
N GLY A 440 -1.52 -3.66 -20.27
CA GLY A 440 -2.59 -4.66 -20.24
C GLY A 440 -2.14 -6.01 -20.77
N THR A 441 -0.83 -6.30 -20.70
CA THR A 441 -0.22 -7.54 -21.17
C THR A 441 0.78 -8.06 -20.15
N ASP A 442 0.62 -9.34 -19.81
CA ASP A 442 1.58 -10.16 -19.06
C ASP A 442 1.93 -11.37 -19.94
N ASP A 443 3.14 -11.38 -20.53
CA ASP A 443 3.56 -12.39 -21.50
C ASP A 443 3.96 -13.73 -20.83
N ASP A 444 4.40 -13.73 -19.56
CA ASP A 444 4.83 -14.92 -18.81
C ASP A 444 3.88 -15.41 -17.71
N GLY A 445 2.81 -14.68 -17.42
CA GLY A 445 1.76 -15.12 -16.52
C GLY A 445 2.19 -15.10 -15.05
N ASP A 446 3.05 -14.18 -14.66
CA ASP A 446 3.48 -13.99 -13.26
C ASP A 446 2.70 -12.91 -12.51
N GLY A 447 1.81 -12.18 -13.20
CA GLY A 447 0.90 -11.16 -12.63
C GLY A 447 1.44 -9.73 -12.74
N LEU A 448 2.72 -9.55 -13.06
CA LEU A 448 3.29 -8.21 -13.28
C LEU A 448 3.13 -7.77 -14.75
N ASP A 449 2.57 -6.58 -14.99
CA ASP A 449 2.42 -6.04 -16.34
C ASP A 449 3.78 -5.85 -17.07
N ASP A 450 3.85 -6.22 -18.35
CA ASP A 450 5.02 -6.10 -19.24
C ASP A 450 5.62 -4.67 -19.30
N ALA A 451 4.85 -3.63 -18.94
CA ALA A 451 5.33 -2.26 -18.81
C ALA A 451 6.33 -2.09 -17.67
N TYR A 452 6.17 -2.88 -16.61
CA TYR A 452 6.95 -2.86 -15.38
C TYR A 452 7.86 -4.09 -15.26
N ASP A 453 7.57 -5.13 -16.04
CA ASP A 453 8.40 -6.31 -16.09
C ASP A 453 9.57 -6.21 -17.09
N GLN A 454 10.80 -6.31 -16.56
CA GLN A 454 12.00 -6.40 -17.38
C GLN A 454 12.22 -7.81 -17.95
N ASN A 455 11.42 -8.79 -17.55
CA ASN A 455 11.65 -10.21 -17.74
C ASN A 455 10.42 -10.98 -18.25
N THR A 456 9.88 -10.53 -19.37
CA THR A 456 8.69 -11.08 -20.04
C THR A 456 8.84 -12.50 -20.64
N SER A 457 9.65 -13.37 -20.02
CA SER A 457 10.07 -14.67 -20.54
C SER A 457 10.17 -15.78 -19.49
N SER A 458 9.52 -15.60 -18.34
CA SER A 458 9.43 -16.58 -17.23
C SER A 458 10.78 -16.93 -16.62
N ALA A 459 11.79 -16.05 -16.75
CA ALA A 459 13.04 -16.24 -16.01
C ALA A 459 12.84 -15.81 -14.54
N PRO A 460 13.72 -16.16 -13.60
CA PRO A 460 13.62 -15.60 -12.25
C PRO A 460 14.15 -14.16 -12.20
N GLY A 461 13.35 -13.22 -11.69
CA GLY A 461 13.84 -11.92 -11.18
C GLY A 461 13.23 -10.66 -11.80
N SER A 462 11.91 -10.55 -11.83
CA SER A 462 11.17 -9.30 -12.05
C SER A 462 11.46 -8.34 -10.88
N ILE A 463 11.53 -7.03 -11.16
CA ILE A 463 11.93 -6.01 -10.16
C ILE A 463 10.82 -4.99 -9.87
N GLY A 464 9.74 -5.02 -10.66
CA GLY A 464 8.68 -4.01 -10.64
C GLY A 464 9.20 -2.60 -10.90
N LEU A 465 8.38 -1.63 -10.50
CA LEU A 465 8.73 -0.23 -10.39
C LEU A 465 9.78 -0.03 -9.29
N VAL A 466 10.66 0.94 -9.50
CA VAL A 466 11.61 1.38 -8.48
C VAL A 466 11.07 2.69 -7.93
N SER A 467 10.36 2.58 -6.80
CA SER A 467 9.70 3.73 -6.18
C SER A 467 10.69 4.82 -5.80
N PRO A 468 10.43 6.09 -6.17
CA PRO A 468 11.19 7.23 -5.69
C PRO A 468 10.98 7.45 -4.18
N ASP A 469 11.93 8.18 -3.61
CA ASP A 469 11.93 8.75 -2.25
C ASP A 469 12.43 10.19 -2.48
N THR A 470 11.49 11.12 -2.54
CA THR A 470 11.72 12.46 -3.10
C THR A 470 12.39 13.40 -2.11
N ASP A 471 12.13 13.23 -0.81
CA ASP A 471 12.75 13.99 0.27
C ASP A 471 13.96 13.29 0.93
N ASP A 472 14.27 12.06 0.52
CA ASP A 472 15.34 11.18 1.03
C ASP A 472 15.16 10.81 2.54
N ASP A 473 13.93 10.75 3.07
CA ASP A 473 13.67 10.39 4.47
C ASP A 473 13.62 8.87 4.74
N GLY A 474 13.53 8.08 3.68
CA GLY A 474 13.49 6.62 3.70
C GLY A 474 12.09 6.01 3.63
N ILE A 475 11.05 6.81 3.48
CA ILE A 475 9.69 6.41 3.12
C ILE A 475 9.56 6.60 1.60
N PRO A 476 9.24 5.55 0.83
CA PRO A 476 8.93 5.72 -0.59
C PRO A 476 7.70 6.58 -0.80
N ASP A 477 7.65 7.31 -1.90
CA ASP A 477 6.63 8.34 -2.13
C ASP A 477 5.18 7.81 -2.08
N TYR A 478 4.91 6.59 -2.59
CA TYR A 478 3.57 5.94 -2.51
C TYR A 478 3.09 5.61 -1.09
N LEU A 479 3.88 5.95 -0.08
CA LEU A 479 3.63 5.71 1.34
C LEU A 479 3.82 7.00 2.16
N ASP A 480 4.09 8.12 1.49
CA ASP A 480 4.40 9.40 2.09
C ASP A 480 3.44 10.50 1.64
N SER A 481 2.42 10.73 2.47
CA SER A 481 1.44 11.81 2.35
C SER A 481 1.97 13.26 2.17
N ASP A 482 3.28 13.49 2.25
CA ASP A 482 3.98 14.75 1.92
C ASP A 482 5.36 14.41 1.30
N SER A 483 5.34 13.80 0.10
CA SER A 483 6.48 13.19 -0.59
C SER A 483 7.70 14.12 -0.77
N ASP A 484 7.49 15.44 -0.82
CA ASP A 484 8.57 16.42 -0.98
C ASP A 484 8.85 17.27 0.28
N ASN A 485 8.07 17.02 1.35
CA ASN A 485 8.18 17.58 2.69
C ASN A 485 8.26 19.11 2.69
N ASP A 486 7.49 19.73 1.80
CA ASP A 486 7.42 21.19 1.67
C ASP A 486 6.35 21.81 2.58
N GLY A 487 5.51 20.95 3.18
CA GLY A 487 4.47 21.30 4.14
C GLY A 487 3.08 21.51 3.54
N TYR A 488 2.87 21.16 2.27
CA TYR A 488 1.57 20.80 1.71
C TYR A 488 1.52 19.28 1.53
N SER A 489 0.43 18.65 1.94
CA SER A 489 0.30 17.21 1.67
C SER A 489 0.04 16.97 0.19
N ASP A 490 0.46 15.83 -0.32
CA ASP A 490 0.26 15.36 -1.70
C ASP A 490 -1.22 15.45 -2.14
N CYS A 491 -2.16 15.11 -1.24
CA CYS A 491 -3.60 15.38 -1.40
C CYS A 491 -3.95 16.84 -1.75
N GLU A 492 -3.34 17.81 -1.04
CA GLU A 492 -3.61 19.25 -1.21
C GLU A 492 -3.10 19.72 -2.57
N GLU A 493 -1.99 19.14 -3.01
CA GLU A 493 -1.35 19.41 -4.30
C GLU A 493 -2.15 18.81 -5.46
N GLY A 494 -2.63 17.56 -5.32
CA GLY A 494 -3.36 16.85 -6.37
C GLY A 494 -4.72 17.44 -6.75
N ARG A 495 -5.37 18.22 -5.87
CA ARG A 495 -6.75 18.70 -6.10
C ARG A 495 -6.97 20.20 -6.15
N ASN A 496 -5.96 21.04 -5.88
CA ASN A 496 -6.16 22.49 -5.70
C ASN A 496 -7.33 22.80 -4.70
N ASN A 497 -7.66 21.87 -3.79
CA ASN A 497 -8.86 21.91 -2.95
C ASN A 497 -8.49 21.75 -1.46
N PRO A 498 -8.77 22.74 -0.59
CA PRO A 498 -8.40 22.73 0.84
C PRO A 498 -9.26 21.81 1.73
N GLU A 499 -9.98 20.83 1.16
CA GLU A 499 -10.77 19.83 1.90
C GLU A 499 -10.17 18.44 1.72
N CYS A 500 -8.88 18.29 2.01
CA CYS A 500 -8.26 16.97 2.19
C CYS A 500 -8.82 16.31 3.45
N ASP A 501 -9.45 15.16 3.26
CA ASP A 501 -9.84 14.27 4.35
C ASP A 501 -8.72 13.23 4.48
N PRO A 502 -7.92 13.23 5.56
CA PRO A 502 -6.78 12.31 5.73
C PRO A 502 -7.22 10.86 6.03
N ASN A 503 -8.48 10.53 5.79
CA ASN A 503 -9.05 9.19 5.90
C ASN A 503 -10.35 9.19 5.08
N PRO A 504 -10.25 9.28 3.74
CA PRO A 504 -11.41 9.23 2.89
C PRO A 504 -12.13 7.88 3.04
N ALA A 505 -13.43 7.84 2.72
CA ALA A 505 -14.08 6.56 2.57
C ALA A 505 -13.58 5.91 1.28
N VAL A 506 -12.89 4.78 1.41
CA VAL A 506 -12.39 3.95 0.31
C VAL A 506 -13.41 2.89 -0.11
N GLU A 507 -13.31 2.44 -1.36
CA GLU A 507 -14.01 1.22 -1.78
C GLU A 507 -13.16 -0.04 -1.52
N LYS A 508 -13.37 -1.11 -2.29
CA LYS A 508 -12.70 -2.40 -2.05
C LYS A 508 -11.28 -2.49 -2.57
N ASN A 509 -10.86 -1.52 -3.35
CA ASN A 509 -9.62 -1.48 -4.11
C ASN A 509 -8.70 -0.34 -3.64
N GLY A 510 -8.84 0.11 -2.39
CA GLY A 510 -8.01 1.20 -1.86
C GLY A 510 -8.43 2.60 -2.27
N LEU A 511 -8.88 2.78 -3.51
CA LEU A 511 -9.13 4.13 -4.02
C LEU A 511 -10.31 4.85 -3.31
N PRO A 512 -10.17 6.15 -3.00
CA PRO A 512 -11.25 6.98 -2.46
C PRO A 512 -12.51 7.00 -3.35
N GLU A 513 -13.71 6.93 -2.74
CA GLU A 513 -15.01 6.87 -3.46
C GLU A 513 -15.17 8.01 -4.48
N TRP A 514 -14.56 9.18 -4.23
CA TRP A 514 -14.64 10.33 -5.13
C TRP A 514 -13.75 10.22 -6.37
N LEU A 515 -12.72 9.36 -6.38
CA LEU A 515 -11.80 9.14 -7.50
C LEU A 515 -12.37 8.15 -8.52
N GLN A 516 -13.45 7.44 -8.17
CA GLN A 516 -14.04 6.41 -9.03
C GLN A 516 -15.21 6.95 -9.88
N VAL A 517 -15.66 8.20 -9.66
CA VAL A 517 -16.84 8.77 -10.31
C VAL A 517 -16.50 9.44 -11.66
N GLY A 518 -16.12 8.65 -12.67
CA GLY A 518 -16.26 9.06 -14.09
C GLY A 518 -15.06 8.90 -15.03
N ASP A 519 -14.00 8.23 -14.61
CA ASP A 519 -12.62 8.42 -15.10
C ASP A 519 -11.84 7.12 -15.39
N GLY A 520 -12.38 5.93 -15.07
CA GLY A 520 -11.80 4.66 -15.51
C GLY A 520 -10.98 3.90 -14.47
N TYR A 521 -10.96 4.38 -13.21
CA TYR A 521 -10.46 3.68 -12.03
C TYR A 521 -11.38 2.55 -11.51
N ASP A 522 -12.50 2.30 -12.21
CA ASP A 522 -13.54 1.29 -11.89
C ASP A 522 -13.10 -0.18 -12.10
N ASN A 523 -11.91 -0.43 -12.67
CA ASN A 523 -11.50 -1.77 -13.06
C ASN A 523 -10.12 -2.09 -12.47
N VAL A 524 -10.14 -2.86 -11.38
CA VAL A 524 -9.00 -3.53 -10.75
C VAL A 524 -8.00 -4.14 -11.76
N SER A 525 -8.44 -4.60 -12.94
CA SER A 525 -7.55 -5.19 -13.98
C SER A 525 -7.21 -4.26 -15.15
N ALA A 526 -7.33 -2.95 -14.97
CA ALA A 526 -6.87 -1.99 -15.96
C ALA A 526 -6.17 -0.85 -15.24
N GLY A 527 -4.89 -1.08 -14.93
CA GLY A 527 -4.01 -0.06 -14.38
C GLY A 527 -4.18 1.29 -15.07
N ILE A 528 -3.90 2.33 -14.31
CA ILE A 528 -4.36 3.69 -14.52
C ILE A 528 -4.07 4.17 -15.96
N THR A 529 -5.09 4.11 -16.81
CA THR A 529 -4.93 4.44 -18.24
C THR A 529 -5.03 5.94 -18.55
N ASP A 530 -5.43 6.75 -17.56
CA ASP A 530 -5.60 8.20 -17.69
C ASP A 530 -5.29 8.93 -16.37
N PRO A 531 -4.03 9.36 -16.14
CA PRO A 531 -3.61 10.07 -14.92
C PRO A 531 -4.10 11.54 -14.87
N ASP A 532 -5.26 11.86 -15.45
CA ASP A 532 -5.79 13.24 -15.53
C ASP A 532 -7.03 13.42 -14.63
N PRO A 533 -6.86 13.87 -13.37
CA PRO A 533 -7.99 14.27 -12.53
C PRO A 533 -8.36 15.75 -12.75
N ASP A 534 -8.63 16.22 -13.98
CA ASP A 534 -9.35 17.49 -14.13
C ASP A 534 -10.39 17.52 -15.27
N ASP A 535 -11.66 17.29 -14.91
CA ASP A 535 -12.84 17.56 -15.75
C ASP A 535 -13.02 19.08 -15.99
N GLY A 536 -12.25 19.60 -16.95
CA GLY A 536 -12.70 20.70 -17.80
C GLY A 536 -12.19 22.11 -17.47
N GLY A 537 -10.98 22.24 -16.92
CA GLY A 537 -10.37 23.50 -16.47
C GLY A 537 -9.37 24.22 -17.40
N ASN A 538 -9.16 23.83 -18.66
CA ASN A 538 -8.28 24.53 -19.62
C ASN A 538 -6.77 24.62 -19.25
N ILE A 539 -6.13 23.47 -19.20
CA ILE A 539 -4.68 23.19 -19.33
C ILE A 539 -4.06 23.55 -20.71
N GLN A 540 -4.58 24.55 -21.43
CA GLN A 540 -4.03 24.94 -22.75
C GLN A 540 -2.72 25.75 -22.73
N ASP A 541 -1.96 25.80 -21.63
CA ASP A 541 -0.61 26.41 -21.63
C ASP A 541 0.55 25.51 -21.16
N GLU A 542 0.31 24.22 -20.85
CA GLU A 542 1.38 23.31 -20.37
C GLU A 542 1.97 22.39 -21.45
N VAL A 543 1.51 22.51 -22.69
CA VAL A 543 2.06 21.77 -23.82
C VAL A 543 3.24 22.53 -24.43
N THR A 544 4.45 22.30 -23.93
CA THR A 544 5.48 21.77 -24.85
C THR A 544 6.30 20.62 -24.26
N GLY A 545 5.63 19.74 -23.50
CA GLY A 545 5.76 18.30 -23.72
C GLY A 545 6.88 17.57 -23.01
N ASN A 546 6.87 17.60 -21.67
CA ASN A 546 7.53 16.61 -20.81
C ASN A 546 7.28 16.90 -19.30
N HIS A 547 6.06 17.19 -18.84
CA HIS A 547 5.77 17.43 -17.41
C HIS A 547 4.52 16.63 -17.00
N GLU A 548 4.63 15.86 -15.93
CA GLU A 548 4.31 16.12 -14.50
C GLU A 548 2.89 15.65 -14.28
N ALA A 549 2.74 14.38 -13.84
CA ALA A 549 1.54 14.03 -13.08
C ALA A 549 1.52 15.05 -11.95
N ALA A 550 0.44 15.83 -11.86
CA ALA A 550 0.39 17.19 -11.33
C ALA A 550 0.61 17.31 -9.80
N TYR A 551 1.21 16.32 -9.18
CA TYR A 551 1.24 16.10 -7.74
C TYR A 551 2.56 16.48 -7.08
N ARG A 552 3.55 16.95 -7.84
CA ARG A 552 4.91 17.23 -7.36
C ARG A 552 5.43 18.58 -7.86
N GLU A 553 4.66 19.65 -7.69
CA GLU A 553 5.12 21.01 -8.07
C GLU A 553 5.89 21.72 -6.95
N PHE A 554 7.15 21.30 -6.83
CA PHE A 554 8.33 22.06 -6.45
C PHE A 554 8.19 23.58 -6.20
N LEU A 555 8.72 24.05 -5.06
CA LEU A 555 9.60 25.24 -5.04
C LEU A 555 10.86 25.13 -4.13
N CYS A 556 11.56 23.99 -4.12
CA CYS A 556 12.86 23.86 -3.44
C CYS A 556 14.09 23.87 -4.37
N GLY A 557 14.35 25.02 -5.00
CA GLY A 557 15.45 25.28 -5.95
C GLY A 557 16.81 24.61 -5.67
N LYS A 558 17.21 23.71 -6.57
CA LYS A 558 18.58 23.15 -6.66
C LYS A 558 19.66 24.25 -6.70
N ASN A 559 20.65 24.10 -5.81
CA ASN A 559 21.83 24.95 -5.66
C ASN A 559 22.63 25.17 -6.96
N ARG A 560 22.85 26.42 -7.37
CA ARG A 560 24.04 26.84 -8.15
C ARG A 560 24.56 28.22 -7.69
N THR A 561 25.70 28.20 -7.01
CA THR A 561 26.45 29.37 -6.55
C THR A 561 27.43 29.86 -7.63
N THR A 562 27.06 30.93 -8.35
CA THR A 562 28.01 32.00 -8.73
C THR A 562 27.23 33.22 -9.25
N LEU A 563 27.15 34.27 -8.44
CA LEU A 563 26.51 35.55 -8.80
C LEU A 563 27.58 36.59 -9.12
N THR A 564 27.45 37.25 -10.27
CA THR A 564 28.23 38.46 -10.60
C THR A 564 27.31 39.64 -10.88
N HIS A 565 27.63 40.77 -10.26
CA HIS A 565 27.11 42.14 -10.42
C HIS A 565 25.66 42.44 -9.97
N MET A 566 25.57 42.96 -8.73
CA MET A 566 24.48 43.75 -8.11
C MET A 566 23.03 43.29 -8.38
N GLN A 567 22.50 42.37 -7.56
CA GLN A 567 21.11 41.92 -7.69
C GLN A 567 20.47 41.64 -6.32
N TRP A 568 19.24 42.14 -6.13
CA TRP A 568 18.35 41.73 -5.05
C TRP A 568 17.90 40.29 -5.32
N LYS A 569 17.92 39.42 -4.31
CA LYS A 569 17.52 38.01 -4.46
C LYS A 569 16.53 37.63 -3.34
N ILE A 570 15.41 37.00 -3.71
CA ILE A 570 14.60 36.20 -2.78
C ILE A 570 15.35 34.89 -2.57
N ILE A 571 15.55 34.51 -1.31
CA ILE A 571 16.25 33.28 -0.97
C ILE A 571 15.24 32.39 -0.26
N SER A 572 14.85 31.29 -0.91
CA SER A 572 14.29 30.12 -0.24
C SER A 572 15.45 29.24 0.24
N PHE A 573 15.30 28.61 1.40
CA PHE A 573 16.27 27.69 1.97
C PHE A 573 15.75 26.27 1.78
N SER A 574 16.62 25.35 1.36
CA SER A 574 16.27 23.92 1.32
C SER A 574 16.13 23.38 2.75
N CYS A 575 15.14 22.51 2.93
CA CYS A 575 14.77 21.84 4.18
C CYS A 575 15.93 21.01 4.78
N ASP A 576 16.93 20.66 3.94
CA ASP A 576 17.82 19.52 4.19
C ASP A 576 19.27 19.89 4.56
N THR A 577 19.52 21.10 5.09
CA THR A 577 20.93 21.50 5.37
C THR A 577 21.46 21.04 6.73
N GLY A 578 20.60 20.55 7.64
CA GLY A 578 20.97 20.26 9.03
C GLY A 578 21.61 21.45 9.79
N ALA A 579 21.50 22.67 9.22
CA ALA A 579 22.24 23.87 9.59
C ALA A 579 21.28 25.06 9.66
N ASN A 580 20.68 25.25 10.84
CA ASN A 580 19.49 26.10 10.95
C ASN A 580 19.86 27.57 11.21
N SER A 581 21.11 27.89 11.57
CA SER A 581 21.53 29.26 11.91
C SER A 581 22.03 30.02 10.68
N ILE A 582 21.75 31.33 10.61
CA ILE A 582 22.22 32.20 9.53
C ILE A 582 23.75 32.15 9.40
N SER A 583 24.47 32.01 10.51
CA SER A 583 25.93 31.83 10.51
C SER A 583 26.37 30.51 9.89
N ASP A 584 25.68 29.41 10.16
CA ASP A 584 26.06 28.10 9.60
C ASP A 584 25.69 28.00 8.12
N LEU A 585 24.57 28.63 7.74
CA LEU A 585 24.05 28.67 6.39
C LEU A 585 24.84 29.60 5.44
N LEU A 586 25.44 30.69 5.98
CA LEU A 586 26.19 31.69 5.21
C LEU A 586 27.72 31.67 5.44
N GLY A 587 28.24 30.67 6.18
CA GLY A 587 29.67 30.32 6.19
C GLY A 587 30.54 30.78 7.36
N GLY A 588 30.04 30.77 8.60
CA GLY A 588 30.81 31.03 9.83
C GLY A 588 31.32 32.47 9.98
N ASP A 589 32.18 32.72 10.98
CA ASP A 589 32.73 34.01 11.45
C ASP A 589 33.33 34.95 10.36
N ASP A 590 33.32 34.54 9.09
CA ASP A 590 33.87 35.24 7.95
C ASP A 590 32.81 35.97 7.10
N GLY A 591 31.50 35.78 7.38
CA GLY A 591 30.37 36.54 6.84
C GLY A 591 30.22 36.51 5.30
N LEU A 592 29.29 35.72 4.76
CA LEU A 592 28.94 35.68 3.31
C LEU A 592 30.15 35.55 2.34
N GLY A 593 31.32 35.11 2.83
CA GLY A 593 32.55 35.09 2.05
C GLY A 593 33.05 36.48 1.65
N GLU A 594 33.23 36.74 0.36
CA GLU A 594 33.98 37.88 -0.21
C GLU A 594 33.36 39.28 0.03
N TYR A 595 32.24 39.38 0.76
CA TYR A 595 31.42 40.58 0.91
C TYR A 595 31.53 41.29 2.27
N GLY A 596 32.25 40.71 3.23
CA GLY A 596 32.46 41.34 4.54
C GLY A 596 31.19 41.47 5.38
N THR A 597 31.25 42.30 6.42
CA THR A 597 30.25 42.35 7.52
C THR A 597 29.01 43.21 7.26
N ASP A 598 28.87 43.82 6.07
CA ASP A 598 27.91 44.89 5.84
C ASP A 598 26.70 44.42 5.02
N TRP A 599 25.86 43.61 5.67
CA TRP A 599 24.56 43.15 5.15
C TRP A 599 23.49 43.17 6.24
N VAL A 600 22.22 43.24 5.83
CA VAL A 600 21.05 43.16 6.72
C VAL A 600 20.02 42.21 6.12
N MET A 601 19.52 41.28 6.94
CA MET A 601 18.49 40.30 6.56
C MET A 601 17.21 40.55 7.35
N TYR A 602 16.06 40.37 6.69
CA TYR A 602 14.73 40.50 7.28
C TYR A 602 13.93 39.22 7.05
N GLU A 603 13.19 38.81 8.09
CA GLU A 603 12.22 37.71 8.09
C GLU A 603 10.78 38.23 8.12
N GLN A 604 9.88 37.53 7.44
CA GLN A 604 8.42 37.67 7.55
C GLN A 604 7.94 37.45 9.01
N SER A 605 7.32 38.44 9.66
CA SER A 605 6.74 38.21 11.01
C SER A 605 5.48 37.37 10.93
N GLY A 606 5.38 36.36 11.79
CA GLY A 606 4.19 35.51 11.91
C GLY A 606 4.54 34.14 12.45
N SER A 607 3.54 33.38 12.90
CA SER A 607 3.62 31.92 13.14
C SER A 607 3.00 31.12 11.99
N ASP A 608 2.52 31.82 10.97
CA ASP A 608 1.83 31.39 9.77
C ASP A 608 2.67 31.74 8.54
N ASN A 609 2.62 30.90 7.50
CA ASN A 609 3.36 31.08 6.23
C ASN A 609 2.77 32.22 5.36
N TYR A 610 1.62 32.78 5.74
CA TYR A 610 0.87 33.77 4.95
C TYR A 610 1.02 35.18 5.51
N GLU A 611 1.35 36.17 4.65
CA GLU A 611 1.63 37.53 5.14
C GLU A 611 0.35 38.31 5.53
N ILE A 612 -0.84 38.11 4.92
CA ILE A 612 -2.11 38.73 5.38
C ILE A 612 -3.35 37.96 4.85
N ASN A 613 -4.23 37.44 5.73
CA ASN A 613 -5.62 37.12 5.37
C ASN A 613 -6.62 37.70 6.38
N GLY A 614 -7.28 38.80 6.02
CA GLY A 614 -8.44 39.33 6.74
C GLY A 614 -8.26 39.69 8.22
N THR A 615 -9.40 39.85 8.91
CA THR A 615 -9.55 40.46 10.25
C THR A 615 -8.78 39.80 11.41
N THR A 616 -8.09 38.69 11.17
CA THR A 616 -7.38 37.88 12.17
C THR A 616 -5.86 38.11 12.19
N HIS A 617 -5.27 38.67 11.12
CA HIS A 617 -3.81 38.84 10.98
C HIS A 617 -3.44 40.31 10.64
N PRO A 618 -3.35 41.20 11.65
CA PRO A 618 -3.23 42.65 11.42
C PRO A 618 -1.80 43.22 11.34
N ASN A 619 -0.74 42.41 11.52
CA ASN A 619 0.64 42.91 11.61
C ASN A 619 1.58 42.18 10.63
N THR A 620 2.35 42.95 9.86
CA THR A 620 3.40 42.51 8.92
C THR A 620 4.76 43.09 9.31
N ASP A 621 5.13 42.95 10.58
CA ASP A 621 6.45 43.40 11.02
C ASP A 621 7.53 42.62 10.25
N LYS A 622 8.63 43.27 9.86
CA LYS A 622 9.80 42.56 9.33
C LYS A 622 10.82 42.44 10.44
N ARG A 623 11.03 41.23 10.96
CA ARG A 623 12.03 41.02 12.02
C ARG A 623 13.41 41.04 11.36
N LYS A 624 14.22 42.04 11.69
CA LYS A 624 15.64 42.03 11.36
C LYS A 624 16.30 40.84 12.03
N LEU A 625 16.92 39.97 11.24
CA LEU A 625 17.62 38.80 11.73
C LEU A 625 19.06 39.14 12.12
N ASN A 626 19.53 38.53 13.19
CA ASN A 626 20.91 38.53 13.63
C ASN A 626 21.63 37.28 13.11
N ALA A 627 22.96 37.30 13.05
CA ALA A 627 23.75 36.16 12.55
C ALA A 627 23.49 34.82 13.27
N GLY A 628 23.03 34.83 14.52
CA GLY A 628 22.69 33.63 15.28
C GLY A 628 21.19 33.27 15.29
N ASP A 629 20.34 34.05 14.60
CA ASP A 629 18.94 33.66 14.42
C ASP A 629 18.84 32.50 13.44
N THR A 630 17.85 31.62 13.64
CA THR A 630 17.59 30.48 12.77
C THR A 630 16.58 30.82 11.67
N VAL A 631 16.77 30.25 10.49
CA VAL A 631 15.78 30.32 9.40
C VAL A 631 14.72 29.22 9.61
N VAL A 632 13.50 29.49 9.15
CA VAL A 632 12.32 28.62 9.26
C VAL A 632 11.86 28.29 7.84
N PRO A 633 11.70 27.01 7.48
CA PRO A 633 11.09 26.59 6.21
C PRO A 633 9.71 27.25 5.99
N GLY A 634 9.31 27.46 4.73
CA GLY A 634 8.03 28.09 4.38
C GLY A 634 7.94 29.61 4.58
N LYS A 635 9.02 30.29 5.00
CA LYS A 635 9.03 31.76 5.20
C LYS A 635 9.81 32.53 4.13
N GLY A 636 9.32 33.74 3.81
CA GLY A 636 10.00 34.69 2.94
C GLY A 636 11.13 35.47 3.65
N TYR A 637 12.30 35.57 2.99
CA TYR A 637 13.47 36.27 3.50
C TYR A 637 14.08 37.26 2.50
N TRP A 638 14.55 38.41 3.00
CA TRP A 638 15.15 39.48 2.19
C TRP A 638 16.54 39.85 2.67
N ILE A 639 17.53 39.87 1.77
CA ILE A 639 18.91 40.29 2.06
C ILE A 639 19.25 41.61 1.34
N ILE A 640 19.85 42.54 2.10
CA ILE A 640 20.43 43.79 1.60
C ILE A 640 21.93 43.75 1.86
N ALA A 641 22.77 43.85 0.83
CA ALA A 641 24.24 43.85 0.95
C ALA A 641 24.87 45.07 0.25
N ASP A 642 25.82 45.74 0.90
CA ASP A 642 26.60 46.85 0.33
C ASP A 642 27.91 46.32 -0.28
N LEU A 643 28.11 46.53 -1.58
CA LEU A 643 29.29 46.07 -2.30
C LEU A 643 30.19 47.27 -2.64
N GLY A 644 30.98 47.69 -1.66
CA GLY A 644 31.91 48.81 -1.78
C GLY A 644 32.77 48.77 -3.06
N GLY A 645 32.61 49.78 -3.92
CA GLY A 645 33.47 50.02 -5.06
C GLY A 645 34.67 50.92 -4.74
N THR A 646 35.77 50.78 -5.47
CA THR A 646 36.93 51.68 -5.33
C THR A 646 36.62 53.08 -5.88
N GLY A 647 36.22 53.98 -4.99
CA GLY A 647 36.26 55.43 -5.19
C GLY A 647 34.89 56.10 -5.28
N ASN A 648 34.41 56.57 -4.13
CA ASN A 648 33.22 57.41 -3.89
C ASN A 648 31.91 56.71 -4.29
N GLU A 649 31.13 56.14 -3.38
CA GLU A 649 30.46 56.78 -2.24
C GLU A 649 30.50 55.87 -1.00
N LYS A 650 30.65 56.48 0.18
CA LYS A 650 30.59 55.79 1.47
C LYS A 650 29.21 55.97 2.08
N ASN A 651 28.74 54.90 2.69
CA ASN A 651 27.61 54.78 3.60
C ASN A 651 26.24 54.78 2.89
N ILE A 652 25.76 53.59 2.55
CA ILE A 652 24.34 53.33 2.74
C ILE A 652 24.06 53.55 4.23
N THR A 653 23.51 54.73 4.57
CA THR A 653 22.76 54.90 5.80
C THR A 653 21.33 54.50 5.47
N ILE A 654 21.09 53.20 5.31
CA ILE A 654 19.76 52.70 5.63
C ILE A 654 19.67 52.93 7.14
N ASN A 655 18.66 53.66 7.61
CA ASN A 655 18.39 53.70 9.04
C ASN A 655 18.49 52.25 9.54
N GLU A 656 19.16 52.03 10.68
CA GLU A 656 19.37 50.67 11.24
C GLU A 656 18.05 49.89 11.44
N THR A 657 16.94 50.60 11.26
CA THR A 657 15.55 50.25 11.20
C THR A 657 14.93 50.59 9.81
N LEU A 658 14.40 49.56 9.13
CA LEU A 658 13.39 49.71 8.06
C LEU A 658 11.98 49.80 8.68
N ASP A 659 11.87 50.30 9.92
CA ASP A 659 10.66 50.29 10.77
C ASP A 659 9.48 51.12 10.19
N ASP A 660 9.68 51.81 9.06
CA ASP A 660 8.74 52.77 8.49
C ASP A 660 8.20 52.37 7.09
N ILE A 661 8.56 51.20 6.53
CA ILE A 661 7.87 50.64 5.34
C ILE A 661 6.80 49.66 5.82
N ASN A 662 5.85 50.17 6.60
CA ASN A 662 4.66 49.43 6.98
C ASN A 662 3.52 49.77 5.99
N PRO A 663 2.64 48.82 5.64
CA PRO A 663 1.35 49.18 5.12
C PRO A 663 0.70 50.11 6.15
N THR A 664 0.52 51.38 5.78
CA THR A 664 0.02 52.42 6.69
C THR A 664 -1.40 52.12 7.17
N SER A 665 -2.17 51.35 6.38
CA SER A 665 -3.49 50.81 6.72
C SER A 665 -4.14 50.05 5.56
N VAL A 666 -5.12 49.18 5.87
CA VAL A 666 -6.18 48.74 4.95
C VAL A 666 -7.18 49.89 4.83
N GLU A 667 -7.29 50.51 3.66
CA GLU A 667 -8.21 51.62 3.44
C GLU A 667 -9.32 51.22 2.47
N ASP A 668 -10.49 51.83 2.62
CA ASP A 668 -11.51 51.75 1.56
C ASP A 668 -10.95 52.43 0.31
N ALA A 669 -11.00 51.74 -0.85
CA ALA A 669 -10.45 52.28 -2.10
C ALA A 669 -11.01 53.69 -2.40
N SER A 670 -12.32 53.87 -2.18
CA SER A 670 -13.00 55.16 -2.32
C SER A 670 -12.54 56.24 -1.34
N ALA A 671 -12.09 55.88 -0.13
CA ALA A 671 -11.63 56.82 0.90
C ALA A 671 -10.26 57.42 0.55
N VAL A 672 -9.43 56.68 -0.20
CA VAL A 672 -8.17 57.17 -0.78
C VAL A 672 -8.33 57.65 -2.22
N GLY A 673 -9.57 57.93 -2.64
CA GLY A 673 -9.85 58.56 -3.93
C GLY A 673 -9.63 57.65 -5.15
N ILE A 674 -9.51 56.33 -4.96
CA ILE A 674 -9.53 55.36 -6.06
C ILE A 674 -11.01 55.11 -6.40
N SER A 675 -11.40 55.49 -7.62
CA SER A 675 -12.78 55.38 -8.11
C SER A 675 -13.03 54.12 -8.95
N ASP A 676 -12.09 53.19 -8.96
CA ASP A 676 -12.23 51.92 -9.67
C ASP A 676 -13.21 51.01 -8.91
N GLY A 677 -14.24 50.54 -9.62
CA GLY A 677 -15.31 49.73 -9.05
C GLY A 677 -14.90 48.29 -8.73
N ASN A 678 -13.74 47.85 -9.21
CA ASN A 678 -13.22 46.51 -8.99
C ASN A 678 -12.59 46.33 -7.60
N PHE A 679 -12.30 47.44 -6.90
CA PHE A 679 -11.61 47.42 -5.61
C PHE A 679 -12.52 47.91 -4.49
N SER A 680 -12.74 47.05 -3.48
CA SER A 680 -13.43 47.49 -2.25
C SER A 680 -12.44 47.99 -1.20
N LYS A 681 -11.25 47.39 -1.14
CA LYS A 681 -10.16 47.70 -0.19
C LYS A 681 -8.82 47.77 -0.91
N VAL A 682 -7.94 48.65 -0.42
CA VAL A 682 -6.55 48.75 -0.88
C VAL A 682 -5.60 48.78 0.31
N HIS A 683 -4.37 48.32 0.07
CA HIS A 683 -3.26 48.55 0.98
C HIS A 683 -2.50 49.79 0.58
N GLU A 684 -2.23 50.69 1.51
CA GLU A 684 -1.41 51.88 1.30
C GLU A 684 0.00 51.67 1.86
N TYR A 685 1.03 51.82 1.04
CA TYR A 685 2.43 51.81 1.49
C TYR A 685 3.05 53.19 1.45
N LEU A 686 3.67 53.56 2.57
CA LEU A 686 4.45 54.78 2.69
C LEU A 686 5.89 54.53 2.27
N LEU A 687 6.33 55.16 1.19
CA LEU A 687 7.74 55.12 0.83
C LEU A 687 8.51 56.19 1.63
N PRO A 688 9.71 55.87 2.14
CA PRO A 688 10.52 56.82 2.90
C PRO A 688 10.74 58.14 2.14
N LYS A 689 10.78 59.25 2.90
CA LYS A 689 11.09 60.57 2.33
C LYS A 689 12.46 60.56 1.65
N ASN A 690 12.53 61.27 0.54
CA ASN A 690 13.79 61.45 -0.15
C ASN A 690 14.64 62.52 0.57
N GLU A 691 15.49 62.12 1.52
CA GLU A 691 16.48 63.02 2.11
C GLU A 691 17.69 63.15 1.18
N VAL A 692 17.89 64.33 0.61
CA VAL A 692 19.00 64.63 -0.32
C VAL A 692 20.26 64.90 0.50
N SER A 693 21.34 64.14 0.26
CA SER A 693 22.66 64.38 0.87
C SER A 693 23.56 65.27 0.01
N ASP A 694 23.37 65.33 -1.31
CA ASP A 694 24.13 66.18 -2.24
C ASP A 694 23.20 67.01 -3.16
N PRO A 695 23.21 68.35 -3.08
CA PRO A 695 22.33 69.22 -3.87
C PRO A 695 22.67 69.32 -5.37
N ASP A 696 23.77 68.73 -5.86
CA ASP A 696 24.22 68.86 -7.26
C ASP A 696 23.99 67.60 -8.14
N THR A 697 23.40 66.53 -7.61
CA THR A 697 23.13 65.27 -8.36
C THR A 697 21.63 64.97 -8.48
N VAL A 698 21.20 64.45 -9.64
CA VAL A 698 19.90 63.77 -9.75
C VAL A 698 20.03 62.46 -8.99
N ASP A 699 19.33 62.34 -7.86
CA ASP A 699 19.36 61.13 -7.04
C ASP A 699 18.29 60.15 -7.52
N TYR A 700 18.71 58.91 -7.82
CA TYR A 700 17.83 57.84 -8.27
C TYR A 700 17.58 56.90 -7.09
N LYS A 701 16.33 56.79 -6.63
CA LYS A 701 15.97 55.80 -5.61
C LYS A 701 15.20 54.64 -6.21
N LYS A 702 15.63 53.43 -5.86
CA LYS A 702 14.98 52.16 -6.19
C LYS A 702 14.29 51.67 -4.91
N TYR A 703 13.02 51.30 -5.03
CA TYR A 703 12.25 50.72 -3.94
C TYR A 703 11.79 49.33 -4.39
N MET A 704 12.09 48.31 -3.60
CA MET A 704 11.66 46.93 -3.86
C MET A 704 10.48 46.58 -2.94
N ALA A 705 9.47 45.94 -3.51
CA ALA A 705 8.36 45.34 -2.78
C ALA A 705 8.18 43.92 -3.30
N GLY A 706 8.17 42.91 -2.42
CA GLY A 706 7.74 41.57 -2.84
C GLY A 706 6.24 41.57 -3.13
N ASN A 707 5.74 40.66 -3.97
CA ASN A 707 4.33 40.26 -3.87
C ASN A 707 4.16 39.49 -2.56
N PRO A 708 3.60 40.08 -1.51
CA PRO A 708 3.44 39.45 -0.20
C PRO A 708 2.14 38.61 -0.12
N PHE A 709 1.48 38.33 -1.24
CA PHE A 709 0.16 37.67 -1.26
C PHE A 709 0.23 36.23 -1.80
N PRO A 710 -0.74 35.38 -1.40
CA PRO A 710 -0.99 34.09 -2.02
C PRO A 710 -1.79 34.20 -3.34
N TYR A 711 -2.03 35.41 -3.87
CA TYR A 711 -2.80 35.61 -5.10
C TYR A 711 -2.11 36.57 -6.06
N ALA A 712 -2.40 36.36 -7.34
CA ALA A 712 -1.84 37.15 -8.42
C ALA A 712 -2.58 38.49 -8.60
N PHE A 713 -1.90 39.54 -9.07
CA PHE A 713 -2.56 40.81 -9.43
C PHE A 713 -1.96 41.50 -10.65
N HIS A 714 -2.80 42.15 -11.45
CA HIS A 714 -2.34 42.90 -12.63
C HIS A 714 -1.58 44.18 -12.26
N LEU A 715 -0.44 44.44 -12.89
CA LEU A 715 0.36 45.67 -12.72
C LEU A 715 -0.42 46.95 -13.02
N ALA A 716 -1.39 46.88 -13.93
CA ALA A 716 -2.31 47.98 -14.25
C ALA A 716 -3.15 48.44 -13.04
N ASN A 717 -3.30 47.57 -12.03
CA ASN A 717 -4.04 47.84 -10.80
C ASN A 717 -3.15 48.44 -9.70
N LEU A 718 -1.90 48.79 -10.02
CA LEU A 718 -1.04 49.56 -9.14
C LEU A 718 -1.39 51.05 -9.21
N TYR A 719 -1.66 51.64 -8.06
CA TYR A 719 -1.95 53.05 -7.88
C TYR A 719 -0.81 53.74 -7.16
N PHE A 720 -0.62 55.01 -7.48
CA PHE A 720 0.43 55.83 -6.89
C PHE A 720 -0.06 57.23 -6.56
N LYS A 721 0.52 57.83 -5.52
CA LYS A 721 0.21 59.17 -5.05
C LYS A 721 1.46 59.97 -4.72
N HIS A 722 1.44 61.24 -5.14
CA HIS A 722 2.37 62.27 -4.73
C HIS A 722 1.68 63.32 -3.87
N ASN A 723 2.24 63.59 -2.68
CA ASN A 723 1.49 64.25 -1.62
C ASN A 723 1.64 65.79 -1.63
N ALA A 724 1.42 66.44 -2.79
CA ALA A 724 1.38 67.91 -2.88
C ALA A 724 -0.02 68.52 -2.64
N ASP A 725 -1.12 67.90 -3.13
CA ASP A 725 -2.43 68.58 -3.22
C ASP A 725 -3.69 67.79 -2.76
N GLY A 726 -3.57 66.60 -2.15
CA GLY A 726 -4.72 65.88 -1.57
C GLY A 726 -4.70 64.36 -1.76
N MET A 727 -5.64 63.66 -1.11
CA MET A 727 -5.72 62.19 -0.96
C MET A 727 -6.16 61.42 -2.23
N THR A 728 -5.76 61.81 -3.44
CA THR A 728 -6.20 61.11 -4.66
C THR A 728 -5.07 60.31 -5.28
N TYR A 729 -5.25 58.99 -5.33
CA TYR A 729 -4.38 58.05 -6.01
C TYR A 729 -4.69 57.98 -7.51
N HIS A 730 -3.66 57.76 -8.32
CA HIS A 730 -3.77 57.64 -9.77
C HIS A 730 -3.16 56.32 -10.25
N PRO A 731 -3.71 55.69 -11.31
CA PRO A 731 -3.10 54.51 -11.91
C PRO A 731 -1.65 54.79 -12.31
N MET A 732 -0.77 53.82 -12.12
CA MET A 732 0.67 53.94 -12.44
C MET A 732 0.90 54.34 -13.91
N GLY A 733 0.02 53.89 -14.81
CA GLY A 733 0.01 54.20 -16.25
C GLY A 733 -0.67 55.51 -16.69
N ASP A 734 -1.18 56.34 -15.78
CA ASP A 734 -1.82 57.62 -16.15
C ASP A 734 -0.78 58.66 -16.57
N ILE A 735 -0.62 58.85 -17.89
CA ILE A 735 0.30 59.78 -18.52
C ILE A 735 -0.06 61.27 -18.33
N ASN A 736 -1.26 61.59 -17.82
CA ASN A 736 -1.70 62.98 -17.65
C ASN A 736 -1.33 63.56 -16.27
N ASN A 737 -0.70 62.76 -15.40
CA ASN A 737 -0.29 63.16 -14.05
C ASN A 737 1.25 63.10 -13.91
N ASP A 738 1.90 64.20 -14.25
CA ASP A 738 3.32 64.28 -14.66
C ASP A 738 4.21 64.99 -13.62
N ASP A 739 4.00 64.74 -12.33
CA ASP A 739 4.89 65.23 -11.27
C ASP A 739 6.24 64.45 -11.19
N TYR A 740 6.48 63.49 -12.10
CA TYR A 740 7.67 62.62 -12.13
C TYR A 740 8.30 62.53 -13.51
N ILE A 741 9.62 62.31 -13.56
CA ILE A 741 10.39 62.25 -14.82
C ILE A 741 10.22 60.89 -15.50
N ASN A 742 10.16 59.79 -14.73
CA ASN A 742 9.85 58.43 -15.22
C ASN A 742 9.34 57.55 -14.06
N LYS A 743 8.41 56.65 -14.37
CA LYS A 743 7.94 55.55 -13.50
C LYS A 743 8.26 54.26 -14.24
N ILE A 744 9.08 53.37 -13.69
CA ILE A 744 9.40 52.09 -14.33
C ILE A 744 9.17 50.98 -13.30
N VAL A 745 8.35 50.01 -13.66
CA VAL A 745 8.20 48.78 -12.89
C VAL A 745 9.13 47.74 -13.50
N TYR A 746 9.81 47.00 -12.66
CA TYR A 746 10.60 45.86 -13.08
C TYR A 746 9.97 44.61 -12.46
N LYS A 747 9.45 43.74 -13.33
CA LYS A 747 8.82 42.47 -12.97
C LYS A 747 9.83 41.34 -13.19
N HIS A 748 9.82 40.32 -12.33
CA HIS A 748 10.59 39.11 -12.59
C HIS A 748 10.05 38.38 -13.85
N ASP A 749 10.89 37.84 -14.72
CA ASP A 749 10.45 36.98 -15.83
C ASP A 749 10.62 35.53 -15.38
N SER A 750 9.52 34.89 -15.01
CA SER A 750 9.49 33.48 -14.58
C SER A 750 10.02 32.52 -15.63
N ASN A 751 10.06 32.91 -16.91
CA ASN A 751 10.58 32.08 -18.00
C ASN A 751 12.11 32.20 -18.21
N GLU A 752 12.77 33.17 -17.56
CA GLU A 752 14.22 33.36 -17.69
C GLU A 752 14.96 32.82 -16.46
N THR A 753 15.50 31.61 -16.58
CA THR A 753 16.40 31.04 -15.55
C THR A 753 17.80 31.67 -15.68
N GLY A 754 18.15 32.62 -14.81
CA GLY A 754 19.51 33.13 -14.76
C GLY A 754 19.73 34.20 -13.69
N PRO A 755 20.93 34.28 -13.08
CA PRO A 755 21.19 35.25 -12.04
C PRO A 755 20.98 36.68 -12.54
N VAL A 756 21.34 37.01 -13.80
CA VAL A 756 21.48 38.38 -14.35
C VAL A 756 20.39 38.82 -15.34
N THR A 757 19.47 37.94 -15.67
CA THR A 757 18.41 38.08 -16.70
C THR A 757 17.17 37.42 -16.13
N GLY A 758 16.03 38.10 -16.17
CA GLY A 758 14.90 37.73 -15.32
C GLY A 758 14.25 38.92 -14.62
N TYR A 759 14.63 40.16 -14.90
CA TYR A 759 13.79 41.32 -14.58
C TYR A 759 13.57 42.17 -15.81
N GLU A 760 12.35 42.19 -16.32
CA GLU A 760 11.99 43.01 -17.47
C GLU A 760 11.52 44.40 -17.02
N ALA A 761 12.02 45.44 -17.69
CA ALA A 761 11.59 46.82 -17.46
C ALA A 761 10.26 47.06 -18.18
N ILE A 762 9.20 47.22 -17.42
CA ILE A 762 7.86 47.51 -17.93
C ILE A 762 7.60 49.00 -17.69
N ASP A 763 7.66 49.77 -18.78
CA ASP A 763 7.23 51.17 -18.76
C ASP A 763 5.69 51.20 -18.73
N PRO A 764 5.05 51.84 -17.72
CA PRO A 764 3.60 51.92 -17.56
C PRO A 764 2.84 52.53 -18.75
N SER A 765 3.53 53.22 -19.66
CA SER A 765 2.98 53.78 -20.89
C SER A 765 3.04 52.82 -22.09
N THR A 766 3.67 51.65 -21.93
CA THR A 766 3.86 50.64 -22.99
C THR A 766 2.67 49.67 -23.06
N PRO A 767 2.23 49.26 -24.26
CA PRO A 767 1.27 48.16 -24.40
C PRO A 767 1.83 46.89 -23.74
N GLY A 768 1.17 46.36 -22.70
CA GLY A 768 1.65 45.19 -21.94
C GLY A 768 1.73 45.39 -20.43
N PHE A 769 1.60 46.61 -19.90
CA PHE A 769 1.53 46.89 -18.44
C PHE A 769 0.34 46.21 -17.70
N GLY A 770 -0.48 45.42 -18.40
CA GLY A 770 -1.53 44.58 -17.81
C GLY A 770 -1.06 43.17 -17.40
N GLY A 771 0.24 42.86 -17.41
CA GLY A 771 0.73 41.56 -16.91
C GLY A 771 0.38 41.32 -15.43
N SER A 772 0.09 40.06 -15.08
CA SER A 772 -0.11 39.61 -13.70
C SER A 772 1.23 39.53 -12.96
N ILE A 773 1.25 39.76 -11.65
CA ILE A 773 2.35 39.42 -10.73
C ILE A 773 1.88 38.23 -9.93
N GLU A 774 2.60 37.11 -10.04
CA GLU A 774 2.23 35.85 -9.38
C GLU A 774 2.57 35.86 -7.87
N PRO A 775 1.96 34.99 -7.04
CA PRO A 775 2.29 34.86 -5.63
C PRO A 775 3.79 34.76 -5.39
N MET A 776 4.30 35.42 -4.35
CA MET A 776 5.74 35.48 -4.01
C MET A 776 6.69 36.06 -5.08
N GLU A 777 6.19 36.45 -6.25
CA GLU A 777 6.99 37.06 -7.30
C GLU A 777 7.42 38.48 -6.90
N GLY A 778 8.74 38.69 -6.80
CA GLY A 778 9.28 40.00 -6.43
C GLY A 778 9.19 41.01 -7.58
N PHE A 779 8.79 42.25 -7.30
CA PHE A 779 8.89 43.36 -8.25
C PHE A 779 9.61 44.57 -7.63
N PHE A 780 10.10 45.49 -8.46
CA PHE A 780 10.61 46.77 -7.93
C PHE A 780 10.17 47.96 -8.77
N ILE A 781 10.03 49.08 -8.07
CA ILE A 781 9.60 50.34 -8.66
C ILE A 781 10.79 51.30 -8.63
N LYS A 782 11.15 51.81 -9.82
CA LYS A 782 12.07 52.92 -9.97
C LYS A 782 11.27 54.20 -10.19
N ILE A 783 11.48 55.18 -9.32
CA ILE A 783 10.86 56.51 -9.43
C ILE A 783 11.95 57.54 -9.71
N GLU A 784 11.90 58.18 -10.87
CA GLU A 784 12.82 59.26 -11.24
C GLU A 784 12.16 60.62 -11.06
N LYS A 785 12.86 61.58 -10.43
CA LYS A 785 12.26 62.83 -9.99
C LYS A 785 13.12 64.06 -10.24
N ASN A 786 12.46 65.23 -10.29
CA ASN A 786 13.07 66.54 -10.43
C ASN A 786 13.47 67.14 -9.06
N GLN A 787 14.49 68.00 -9.05
CA GLN A 787 15.30 68.42 -7.89
C GLN A 787 14.57 69.14 -6.73
N SER A 788 13.30 69.52 -6.88
CA SER A 788 12.61 70.46 -5.97
C SER A 788 11.60 69.83 -5.01
N ASP A 789 11.55 68.50 -4.92
CA ASP A 789 10.38 67.83 -4.39
C ASP A 789 10.66 66.91 -3.19
N ASN A 790 10.21 67.39 -2.03
CA ASN A 790 10.44 66.80 -0.70
C ASN A 790 9.20 66.08 -0.11
N TYR A 791 8.21 65.73 -0.93
CA TYR A 791 6.99 65.07 -0.46
C TYR A 791 7.18 63.54 -0.30
N VAL A 792 6.35 62.94 0.57
CA VAL A 792 6.29 61.49 0.76
C VAL A 792 5.57 60.85 -0.42
N ASN A 793 6.09 59.72 -0.90
CA ASN A 793 5.51 58.96 -1.98
C ASN A 793 4.70 57.80 -1.40
N HIS A 794 3.59 57.48 -2.04
CA HIS A 794 2.77 56.36 -1.59
C HIS A 794 2.36 55.53 -2.80
N PHE A 795 2.21 54.23 -2.59
CA PHE A 795 1.56 53.34 -3.56
C PHE A 795 0.43 52.58 -2.91
N ALA A 796 -0.55 52.19 -3.72
CA ALA A 796 -1.67 51.38 -3.30
C ALA A 796 -1.98 50.30 -4.32
N TYR A 797 -2.44 49.14 -3.85
CA TYR A 797 -2.80 48.00 -4.68
C TYR A 797 -4.01 47.28 -4.07
N PRO A 798 -4.75 46.46 -4.84
CA PRO A 798 -6.00 45.86 -4.40
C PRO A 798 -5.81 44.70 -3.42
N LEU A 799 -6.70 44.58 -2.44
CA LEU A 799 -6.74 43.46 -1.48
C LEU A 799 -7.87 42.47 -1.72
N THR A 800 -8.98 42.95 -2.26
CA THR A 800 -10.16 42.14 -2.53
C THR A 800 -10.77 42.64 -3.82
N TYR A 801 -10.89 41.72 -4.77
CA TYR A 801 -11.78 41.89 -5.91
C TYR A 801 -13.21 41.75 -5.38
N SER A 802 -14.03 42.79 -5.56
CA SER A 802 -15.45 42.63 -5.21
C SER A 802 -16.15 41.87 -6.33
N ASN A 803 -16.22 40.55 -6.19
CA ASN A 803 -17.11 39.62 -6.88
C ASN A 803 -17.28 39.87 -8.40
N ASP A 804 -16.33 39.38 -9.18
CA ASP A 804 -16.61 38.47 -10.29
C ASP A 804 -15.45 37.47 -10.37
#